data_AF-A0A3B9XP08-F1
#
_entry.id   AF-A0A3B9XP08-F1
#
_cell.length_a   1.000
_cell.length_b   1.000
_cell.length_c   1.000
_cell.angle_alpha   90.00
_cell.angle_beta   90.00
_cell.angle_gamma   90.00
#
_symmetry.space_group_name_H-M   'P 1'
#
loop_
_entity.id
_entity.type
_entity.pdbx_description
1 polymer ?
#
loop_
_entity_poly.entity_id
_entity_poly.type
_entity_poly.pdbx_seq_one_letter_code
_entity_poly.pdbx_strand_id
1 'polypeptide(L)'
;SIIRLDGRHGQARVVRTLHVGDEPRDIVFGGPDGNLAFITTAHRGQNTGDDPDLHNPATGRADVWVFDADNLGSAAGGERLNKLVLFADTPRALAVSADGSRVYAAPFYSGNRTTVASKEAVATVYADRVDPTNPFFFFENDGSRQPLTSRVVKYKAGADGSYHWYDDQGTNFDAWVRVQLPDYDVFTIDATQYPPQQIQAQTYPHVGTTLFNMAVNPVNGKVYISNTDANNDVRFEGHNPGMGVTSVRGEIVDSRITVLDPATGAMQYNDLNPHIIDGEGEGDLSLAFPQDMAVSADGAKLMVVAQGSGKLAIYDTADLEGGSITANANNQISLSAGGPSGVVYNDKTGQAYVMTRFDNGISVVDVAGRKEVAHTTLYNPEPEHIIAGRRFLYDARYTSANGTQACASCHVGGDMDHLSWDLGNPGGGPLPITRNGEPEGIFTFIPEIIISLLPTAAPLFDAFLPVKGPMTTQSLRGLANHGAMHWRGDRNGAIQQDGTPYLDDSGNPVVSAQPDSGMFNEFLAFSSFNVAFPGLVGRDDMLTEAEMSAFTRFALELMYPPNPIRALDNSLSPIEAMGEAIYHQKMPQLDEDGIPVLDENGNMVMTELPVDRLHNCNGCHTYDPQGNLGFTDKPGFFGTSGRLSFENLPMVFKVAHFRNMYQKVGMFASSPDSNRTLTPSPQINPSIPAVRGYGFQPDGAVGSVEHHLTGQVFVKNMNFSNPIGPNPGGLPTFKLDEFGEPLPIPDPAGFQARRALSAYLFAFDSNFKPIVGQQVTYTRQAGGDAGDRIGLMASRAAMGECDLVAKANLLGRERGFIYESGLYRSDSSLFPPLTPAQLLSLATSDRHAITFTCVPVGTGYRIAIDRNADGVADGDERFGSRWQ
;
A
#
# COMPACT_ATOMS: atom_id res chain seq x y z
N SER A 1 11.04 19.97 4.08
CA SER A 1 11.21 21.43 4.28
C SER A 1 12.60 21.76 4.76
N ILE A 2 13.15 22.92 4.41
CA ILE A 2 14.45 23.40 4.92
C ILE A 2 14.19 24.25 6.16
N ILE A 3 14.80 23.85 7.27
CA ILE A 3 14.58 24.47 8.57
C ILE A 3 15.86 25.20 8.99
N ARG A 4 15.72 26.49 9.35
CA ARG A 4 16.80 27.25 10.00
C ARG A 4 16.58 27.25 11.50
N LEU A 5 17.64 26.98 12.25
CA LEU A 5 17.67 27.05 13.71
C LEU A 5 18.40 28.33 14.13
N ASP A 6 17.68 29.28 14.72
CA ASP A 6 18.23 30.56 15.18
C ASP A 6 18.56 30.50 16.69
N GLY A 7 19.85 30.70 17.06
CA GLY A 7 20.35 30.83 18.44
C GLY A 7 20.51 29.52 19.24
N ARG A 8 21.11 29.61 20.46
CA ARG A 8 21.35 28.46 21.37
C ARG A 8 20.07 27.87 21.99
N HIS A 9 18.95 28.58 21.89
CA HIS A 9 17.64 28.16 22.43
C HIS A 9 16.61 27.86 21.31
N GLY A 10 17.05 27.72 20.05
CA GLY A 10 16.34 26.96 19.02
C GLY A 10 14.98 27.51 18.57
N GLN A 11 14.91 28.75 18.09
CA GLN A 11 13.77 29.09 17.23
C GLN A 11 13.97 28.42 15.87
N ALA A 12 13.16 27.39 15.59
CA ALA A 12 13.11 26.73 14.31
C ALA A 12 12.10 27.42 13.40
N ARG A 13 12.45 27.58 12.13
CA ARG A 13 11.52 28.11 11.11
C ARG A 13 11.79 27.50 9.76
N VAL A 14 10.72 27.24 9.02
CA VAL A 14 10.83 26.85 7.61
C VAL A 14 11.27 28.07 6.80
N VAL A 15 12.30 27.89 5.99
CA VAL A 15 12.82 28.96 5.11
C VAL A 15 12.55 28.68 3.64
N ARG A 16 12.29 27.42 3.31
CA ARG A 16 11.97 26.94 1.97
C ARG A 16 11.30 25.57 2.03
N THR A 17 10.45 25.27 1.07
CA THR A 17 9.90 23.92 0.87
C THR A 17 10.43 23.40 -0.45
N LEU A 18 11.09 22.24 -0.44
CA LEU A 18 11.48 21.58 -1.68
C LEU A 18 10.28 20.82 -2.22
N HIS A 19 10.02 20.94 -3.52
CA HIS A 19 9.05 20.09 -4.20
C HIS A 19 9.80 18.84 -4.68
N VAL A 20 9.41 17.69 -4.15
CA VAL A 20 9.95 16.38 -4.50
C VAL A 20 8.86 15.52 -5.13
N GLY A 21 9.25 14.37 -5.69
CA GLY A 21 8.31 13.34 -6.14
C GLY A 21 7.47 12.77 -4.98
N ASP A 22 6.43 12.00 -5.33
CA ASP A 22 5.54 11.42 -4.34
C ASP A 22 6.16 10.27 -3.55
N GLU A 23 5.55 9.98 -2.40
CA GLU A 23 6.02 9.00 -1.42
C GLU A 23 7.49 9.22 -1.00
N PRO A 24 7.88 10.45 -0.57
CA PRO A 24 9.22 10.67 -0.05
C PRO A 24 9.42 9.90 1.25
N ARG A 25 10.52 9.13 1.37
CA ARG A 25 10.71 8.19 2.49
C ARG A 25 11.99 8.37 3.28
N ASP A 26 13.06 8.86 2.66
CA ASP A 26 14.34 9.09 3.33
C ASP A 26 15.13 10.23 2.67
N ILE A 27 16.08 10.78 3.43
CA ILE A 27 16.99 11.83 3.00
C ILE A 27 18.37 11.67 3.64
N VAL A 28 19.41 11.68 2.82
CA VAL A 28 20.81 11.74 3.28
C VAL A 28 21.59 12.83 2.55
N PHE A 29 22.69 13.25 3.15
CA PHE A 29 23.62 14.21 2.55
C PHE A 29 24.93 13.50 2.19
N GLY A 30 25.40 13.70 0.96
CA GLY A 30 26.64 13.14 0.44
C GLY A 30 27.37 14.09 -0.49
N GLY A 31 28.31 13.55 -1.27
CA GLY A 31 29.20 14.30 -2.14
C GLY A 31 30.47 14.78 -1.43
N PRO A 32 31.47 15.29 -2.17
CA PRO A 32 32.78 15.66 -1.63
C PRO A 32 32.72 16.67 -0.48
N ASP A 33 31.73 17.58 -0.51
CA ASP A 33 31.52 18.63 0.49
C ASP A 33 30.33 18.33 1.42
N GLY A 34 29.67 17.18 1.27
CA GLY A 34 28.47 16.81 2.04
C GLY A 34 27.25 17.71 1.76
N ASN A 35 27.23 18.39 0.62
CA ASN A 35 26.22 19.39 0.26
C ASN A 35 25.13 18.87 -0.70
N LEU A 36 25.23 17.63 -1.18
CA LEU A 36 24.22 17.04 -2.05
C LEU A 36 23.18 16.29 -1.22
N ALA A 37 21.92 16.73 -1.27
CA ALA A 37 20.80 16.07 -0.62
C ALA A 37 20.19 15.03 -1.57
N PHE A 38 20.19 13.77 -1.17
CA PHE A 38 19.58 12.64 -1.88
C PHE A 38 18.27 12.29 -1.20
N ILE A 39 17.19 12.17 -1.97
CA ILE A 39 15.83 11.95 -1.45
C ILE A 39 15.18 10.82 -2.24
N THR A 40 14.72 9.77 -1.56
CA THR A 40 13.99 8.66 -2.17
C THR A 40 12.54 9.03 -2.44
N THR A 41 12.04 8.76 -3.65
CA THR A 41 10.65 8.99 -4.06
C THR A 41 10.20 7.89 -5.03
N ALA A 42 8.90 7.73 -5.24
CA ALA A 42 8.39 6.84 -6.28
C ALA A 42 8.65 7.42 -7.69
N HIS A 43 8.85 6.58 -8.71
CA HIS A 43 8.84 7.00 -10.12
C HIS A 43 7.40 7.20 -10.62
N ARG A 44 6.74 8.15 -10.00
CA ARG A 44 5.39 8.62 -10.26
C ARG A 44 5.21 9.87 -9.45
N GLY A 45 4.13 10.59 -9.71
CA GLY A 45 3.70 11.59 -8.78
C GLY A 45 3.78 13.01 -9.26
N GLN A 46 3.20 13.83 -8.42
CA GLN A 46 3.08 15.26 -8.53
C GLN A 46 4.47 15.88 -8.41
N ASN A 47 4.67 17.03 -9.05
CA ASN A 47 5.94 17.79 -9.11
C ASN A 47 7.08 17.17 -9.93
N THR A 48 6.99 15.93 -10.41
CA THR A 48 8.07 15.32 -11.22
C THR A 48 8.26 15.99 -12.58
N GLY A 49 7.16 16.42 -13.21
CA GLY A 49 7.15 17.02 -14.56
C GLY A 49 7.34 16.01 -15.70
N ASP A 50 7.59 14.76 -15.38
CA ASP A 50 7.88 13.66 -16.29
C ASP A 50 6.68 12.69 -16.39
N ASP A 51 6.53 11.99 -17.52
CA ASP A 51 5.57 10.88 -17.65
C ASP A 51 5.99 9.73 -16.71
N PRO A 52 5.10 9.20 -15.84
CA PRO A 52 5.42 8.06 -14.97
C PRO A 52 5.68 6.75 -15.74
N ASP A 53 5.40 6.70 -17.04
CA ASP A 53 5.69 5.58 -17.95
C ASP A 53 5.17 4.23 -17.42
N LEU A 54 3.94 4.24 -16.89
CA LEU A 54 3.31 3.12 -16.15
C LEU A 54 3.09 1.85 -16.99
N HIS A 55 3.35 1.92 -18.29
CA HIS A 55 3.09 0.83 -19.22
C HIS A 55 4.36 0.23 -19.84
N ASN A 56 5.54 0.76 -19.50
CA ASN A 56 6.81 0.28 -20.02
C ASN A 56 7.52 -0.64 -19.01
N PRO A 57 7.73 -1.93 -19.32
CA PRO A 57 8.40 -2.87 -18.42
C PRO A 57 9.88 -2.56 -18.19
N ALA A 58 10.54 -1.80 -19.07
CA ALA A 58 11.96 -1.47 -18.93
C ALA A 58 12.22 -0.33 -17.93
N THR A 59 11.18 0.40 -17.54
CA THR A 59 11.31 1.56 -16.66
C THR A 59 11.29 1.13 -15.20
N GLY A 60 12.37 1.44 -14.49
CA GLY A 60 12.45 1.30 -13.04
C GLY A 60 11.45 2.19 -12.31
N ARG A 61 11.06 1.82 -11.10
CA ARG A 61 10.03 2.52 -10.32
C ARG A 61 10.57 3.26 -9.11
N ALA A 62 11.89 3.30 -8.99
CA ALA A 62 12.59 3.85 -7.85
C ALA A 62 13.36 5.12 -8.20
N ASP A 63 12.88 6.28 -7.75
CA ASP A 63 13.55 7.55 -7.99
C ASP A 63 14.41 7.97 -6.79
N VAL A 64 15.61 8.47 -7.08
CA VAL A 64 16.43 9.23 -6.12
C VAL A 64 16.66 10.62 -6.68
N TRP A 65 16.05 11.61 -6.04
CA TRP A 65 16.18 13.01 -6.38
C TRP A 65 17.40 13.61 -5.70
N VAL A 66 18.15 14.43 -6.42
CA VAL A 66 19.34 15.10 -5.91
C VAL A 66 19.14 16.62 -5.98
N PHE A 67 19.41 17.29 -4.86
CA PHE A 67 19.48 18.75 -4.78
C PHE A 67 20.86 19.17 -4.30
N ASP A 68 21.36 20.26 -4.86
CA ASP A 68 22.54 20.97 -4.33
C ASP A 68 22.08 21.91 -3.22
N ALA A 69 22.40 21.60 -1.96
CA ALA A 69 21.94 22.37 -0.81
C ALA A 69 22.51 23.79 -0.78
N ASP A 70 23.65 24.02 -1.44
CA ASP A 70 24.26 25.34 -1.56
C ASP A 70 23.73 26.13 -2.76
N ASN A 71 23.14 25.44 -3.74
CA ASN A 71 22.57 26.05 -4.94
C ASN A 71 21.21 25.45 -5.34
N LEU A 72 20.17 25.83 -4.61
CA LEU A 72 18.80 25.40 -4.88
C LEU A 72 18.09 26.21 -5.98
N GLY A 73 18.78 27.11 -6.68
CA GLY A 73 18.19 27.98 -7.69
C GLY A 73 17.08 28.90 -7.16
N SER A 74 16.31 29.49 -8.09
CA SER A 74 15.25 30.47 -7.78
C SER A 74 13.83 29.90 -7.76
N ALA A 75 13.62 28.67 -8.25
CA ALA A 75 12.31 28.03 -8.27
C ALA A 75 11.78 27.78 -6.84
N ALA A 76 10.50 28.03 -6.57
CA ALA A 76 9.87 27.90 -5.25
C ALA A 76 10.15 26.54 -4.60
N GLY A 77 10.07 25.46 -5.39
CA GLY A 77 10.34 24.08 -4.98
C GLY A 77 11.81 23.66 -4.95
N GLY A 78 12.75 24.56 -5.26
CA GLY A 78 14.15 24.20 -5.50
C GLY A 78 14.39 23.64 -6.89
N GLU A 79 15.60 23.86 -7.42
CA GLU A 79 16.05 23.29 -8.68
C GLU A 79 16.64 21.89 -8.44
N ARG A 80 16.04 20.88 -9.08
CA ARG A 80 16.50 19.48 -9.01
C ARG A 80 17.79 19.34 -9.82
N LEU A 81 18.91 19.03 -9.15
CA LEU A 81 20.20 18.80 -9.80
C LEU A 81 20.18 17.52 -10.64
N ASN A 82 19.60 16.44 -10.11
CA ASN A 82 19.47 15.17 -10.82
C ASN A 82 18.26 14.36 -10.35
N LYS A 83 17.85 13.40 -11.17
CA LYS A 83 16.92 12.33 -10.83
C LYS A 83 17.44 11.00 -11.37
N LEU A 84 17.79 10.08 -10.48
CA LEU A 84 18.21 8.73 -10.84
C LEU A 84 16.98 7.82 -10.80
N VAL A 85 16.76 7.04 -11.86
CA VAL A 85 15.68 6.04 -11.95
C VAL A 85 16.31 4.65 -11.86
N LEU A 86 16.08 3.95 -10.75
CA LEU A 86 16.66 2.65 -10.43
C LEU A 86 15.64 1.54 -10.77
N PHE A 87 16.12 0.40 -11.30
CA PHE A 87 15.28 -0.72 -11.69
C PHE A 87 14.84 -1.57 -10.49
N ALA A 88 13.97 -1.00 -9.66
CA ALA A 88 13.27 -1.65 -8.55
C ALA A 88 11.96 -0.90 -8.25
N ASP A 89 11.20 -1.32 -7.23
CA ASP A 89 10.07 -0.52 -6.74
C ASP A 89 10.50 0.65 -5.84
N THR A 90 9.54 1.53 -5.53
CA THR A 90 9.62 2.70 -4.67
C THR A 90 10.62 2.53 -3.51
N PRO A 91 11.69 3.34 -3.45
CA PRO A 91 12.75 3.21 -2.49
C PRO A 91 12.34 3.78 -1.14
N ARG A 92 12.96 3.24 -0.11
CA ARG A 92 12.87 3.76 1.25
C ARG A 92 14.25 4.22 1.67
N ALA A 93 15.13 3.28 1.97
CA ALA A 93 16.37 3.56 2.69
C ALA A 93 17.46 4.19 1.81
N LEU A 94 18.18 5.13 2.41
CA LEU A 94 19.44 5.69 1.92
C LEU A 94 20.52 5.56 3.00
N ALA A 95 21.76 5.35 2.57
CA ALA A 95 22.91 5.44 3.47
C ALA A 95 24.14 6.00 2.73
N VAL A 96 25.04 6.66 3.44
CA VAL A 96 26.20 7.34 2.86
C VAL A 96 27.50 6.75 3.39
N SER A 97 28.50 6.59 2.51
CA SER A 97 29.85 6.21 2.95
C SER A 97 30.47 7.31 3.82
N ALA A 98 31.39 6.94 4.71
CA ALA A 98 31.99 7.88 5.66
C ALA A 98 32.71 9.07 4.99
N ASP A 99 33.22 8.88 3.78
CA ASP A 99 33.88 9.90 2.97
C ASP A 99 32.91 10.71 2.07
N GLY A 100 31.60 10.41 2.11
CA GLY A 100 30.59 11.05 1.28
C GLY A 100 30.60 10.65 -0.20
N SER A 101 31.54 9.79 -0.63
CA SER A 101 31.74 9.49 -2.06
C SER A 101 30.68 8.56 -2.65
N ARG A 102 30.00 7.77 -1.82
CA ARG A 102 28.96 6.82 -2.24
C ARG A 102 27.69 7.02 -1.44
N VAL A 103 26.57 6.95 -2.15
CA VAL A 103 25.23 6.83 -1.57
C VAL A 103 24.64 5.49 -1.99
N TYR A 104 24.17 4.72 -1.01
CA TYR A 104 23.45 3.47 -1.23
C TYR A 104 21.96 3.75 -1.18
N ALA A 105 21.18 3.14 -2.08
CA ALA A 105 19.72 3.24 -2.12
C ALA A 105 19.09 1.84 -2.19
N ALA A 106 18.02 1.62 -1.42
CA ALA A 106 17.28 0.34 -1.40
C ALA A 106 15.77 0.53 -1.67
N PRO A 107 15.14 -0.30 -2.53
CA PRO A 107 13.69 -0.37 -2.66
C PRO A 107 13.04 -0.72 -1.32
N PHE A 108 11.83 -0.24 -1.03
CA PHE A 108 11.14 -0.71 0.19
C PHE A 108 10.62 -2.14 0.03
N TYR A 109 10.03 -2.42 -1.12
CA TYR A 109 9.42 -3.70 -1.46
C TYR A 109 10.19 -4.30 -2.65
N SER A 110 11.09 -5.24 -2.36
CA SER A 110 11.89 -5.90 -3.40
C SER A 110 11.25 -7.18 -3.92
N GLY A 111 10.57 -7.89 -3.03
CA GLY A 111 10.10 -9.25 -3.29
C GLY A 111 11.16 -10.28 -2.91
N ASN A 112 10.90 -11.55 -3.22
CA ASN A 112 11.76 -12.67 -2.81
C ASN A 112 11.83 -13.74 -3.89
N ARG A 113 11.87 -13.29 -5.15
CA ARG A 113 11.83 -14.17 -6.35
C ARG A 113 10.63 -15.11 -6.39
N THR A 114 9.49 -14.67 -5.88
CA THR A 114 8.22 -15.39 -6.02
C THR A 114 7.30 -14.74 -7.05
N THR A 115 6.50 -15.56 -7.73
CA THR A 115 5.41 -15.14 -8.62
C THR A 115 4.31 -16.19 -8.52
N VAL A 116 3.34 -16.15 -9.43
CA VAL A 116 2.23 -17.09 -9.47
C VAL A 116 2.13 -17.76 -10.85
N ALA A 117 2.03 -19.09 -10.85
CA ALA A 117 1.59 -19.86 -12.00
C ALA A 117 0.06 -19.88 -12.03
N SER A 118 -0.53 -19.59 -13.19
CA SER A 118 -1.99 -19.44 -13.31
C SER A 118 -2.74 -20.76 -13.05
N LYS A 119 -4.04 -20.68 -12.77
CA LYS A 119 -4.89 -21.87 -12.61
C LYS A 119 -4.90 -22.78 -13.84
N GLU A 120 -4.77 -22.21 -15.05
CA GLU A 120 -4.69 -22.99 -16.30
C GLU A 120 -3.36 -23.75 -16.41
N ALA A 121 -2.25 -23.16 -15.96
CA ALA A 121 -0.94 -23.81 -15.86
C ALA A 121 -1.00 -24.96 -14.85
N VAL A 122 -1.62 -24.73 -13.68
CA VAL A 122 -1.81 -25.75 -12.64
C VAL A 122 -2.62 -26.94 -13.18
N ALA A 123 -3.73 -26.69 -13.88
CA ALA A 123 -4.53 -27.74 -14.52
C ALA A 123 -3.74 -28.53 -15.56
N THR A 124 -2.82 -27.88 -16.28
CA THR A 124 -1.99 -28.54 -17.29
C THR A 124 -0.87 -29.38 -16.66
N VAL A 125 -0.18 -28.83 -15.66
CA VAL A 125 0.95 -29.49 -14.99
C VAL A 125 0.48 -30.69 -14.16
N TYR A 126 -0.70 -30.58 -13.54
CA TYR A 126 -1.32 -31.63 -12.72
C TYR A 126 -2.51 -32.31 -13.41
N ALA A 127 -2.48 -32.44 -14.74
CA ALA A 127 -3.59 -33.05 -15.50
C ALA A 127 -3.90 -34.51 -15.10
N ASP A 128 -2.97 -35.19 -14.41
CA ASP A 128 -3.16 -36.51 -13.82
C ASP A 128 -3.96 -36.51 -12.50
N ARG A 129 -4.12 -35.34 -11.87
CA ARG A 129 -4.74 -35.16 -10.53
C ARG A 129 -5.91 -34.17 -10.53
N VAL A 130 -6.06 -33.38 -11.59
CA VAL A 130 -7.08 -32.34 -11.73
C VAL A 130 -8.06 -32.75 -12.82
N ASP A 131 -9.35 -32.82 -12.48
CA ASP A 131 -10.43 -32.85 -13.46
C ASP A 131 -10.87 -31.41 -13.78
N PRO A 132 -10.56 -30.85 -14.96
CA PRO A 132 -10.88 -29.47 -15.30
C PRO A 132 -12.38 -29.23 -15.48
N THR A 133 -13.21 -30.27 -15.52
CA THR A 133 -14.67 -30.16 -15.62
C THR A 133 -15.37 -30.08 -14.26
N ASN A 134 -14.64 -30.37 -13.18
CA ASN A 134 -15.16 -30.29 -11.83
C ASN A 134 -14.74 -28.94 -11.20
N PRO A 135 -15.68 -28.13 -10.67
CA PRO A 135 -15.33 -26.89 -9.98
C PRO A 135 -14.43 -27.11 -8.75
N PHE A 136 -14.39 -28.35 -8.23
CA PHE A 136 -13.54 -28.71 -7.11
C PHE A 136 -12.82 -30.03 -7.34
N PHE A 137 -11.71 -30.21 -6.65
CA PHE A 137 -10.95 -31.44 -6.68
C PHE A 137 -10.25 -31.65 -5.34
N PHE A 138 -9.74 -32.85 -5.14
CA PHE A 138 -8.98 -33.23 -3.95
C PHE A 138 -7.54 -33.47 -4.38
N PHE A 139 -6.58 -32.80 -3.75
CA PHE A 139 -5.20 -33.26 -3.83
C PHE A 139 -5.00 -34.38 -2.81
N GLU A 140 -4.50 -35.53 -3.26
CA GLU A 140 -4.27 -36.71 -2.41
C GLU A 140 -3.38 -36.40 -1.20
N ASN A 141 -2.50 -35.39 -1.32
CA ASN A 141 -1.54 -35.00 -0.28
C ASN A 141 -2.12 -34.08 0.81
N ASP A 142 -3.23 -33.36 0.56
CA ASP A 142 -3.83 -32.44 1.55
C ASP A 142 -5.24 -32.84 2.02
N GLY A 143 -5.88 -33.80 1.34
CA GLY A 143 -7.18 -34.35 1.71
C GLY A 143 -8.34 -33.35 1.66
N SER A 144 -8.11 -32.14 1.13
CA SER A 144 -9.03 -31.02 1.20
C SER A 144 -9.74 -30.78 -0.14
N ARG A 145 -11.05 -30.55 -0.08
CA ARG A 145 -11.84 -30.11 -1.24
C ARG A 145 -11.45 -28.67 -1.57
N GLN A 146 -10.88 -28.43 -2.74
CA GLN A 146 -10.44 -27.09 -3.14
C GLN A 146 -10.84 -26.76 -4.59
N PRO A 147 -11.06 -25.48 -4.91
CA PRO A 147 -11.30 -25.05 -6.27
C PRO A 147 -9.99 -24.99 -7.08
N LEU A 148 -10.08 -25.01 -8.42
CA LEU A 148 -8.92 -24.89 -9.32
C LEU A 148 -8.33 -23.48 -9.27
N THR A 149 -7.34 -23.30 -8.41
CA THR A 149 -6.65 -22.02 -8.19
C THR A 149 -5.23 -22.05 -8.73
N SER A 150 -4.67 -20.86 -8.87
CA SER A 150 -3.26 -20.63 -9.16
C SER A 150 -2.33 -21.18 -8.07
N ARG A 151 -1.01 -21.20 -8.32
CA ARG A 151 0.02 -21.66 -7.37
C ARG A 151 1.17 -20.65 -7.26
N VAL A 152 1.62 -20.35 -6.04
CA VAL A 152 2.85 -19.58 -5.84
C VAL A 152 4.04 -20.43 -6.28
N VAL A 153 4.95 -19.83 -7.05
CA VAL A 153 6.21 -20.46 -7.49
C VAL A 153 7.37 -19.55 -7.16
N LYS A 154 8.51 -20.13 -6.78
CA LYS A 154 9.75 -19.42 -6.41
C LYS A 154 10.89 -19.83 -7.30
N TYR A 155 11.69 -18.86 -7.75
CA TYR A 155 12.92 -19.16 -8.48
C TYR A 155 14.02 -19.56 -7.49
N LYS A 156 14.28 -20.86 -7.38
CA LYS A 156 15.21 -21.44 -6.39
C LYS A 156 15.96 -22.63 -6.95
N ALA A 157 17.07 -22.98 -6.31
CA ALA A 157 17.83 -24.17 -6.65
C ALA A 157 17.03 -25.44 -6.33
N GLY A 158 16.96 -26.37 -7.28
CA GLY A 158 16.40 -27.71 -7.09
C GLY A 158 17.40 -28.66 -6.45
N ALA A 159 17.01 -29.93 -6.34
CA ALA A 159 17.85 -30.98 -5.74
C ALA A 159 19.18 -31.21 -6.49
N ASP A 160 19.26 -30.85 -7.77
CA ASP A 160 20.47 -30.93 -8.59
C ASP A 160 21.32 -29.64 -8.58
N GLY A 161 20.91 -28.63 -7.79
CA GLY A 161 21.57 -27.34 -7.68
C GLY A 161 21.24 -26.35 -8.82
N SER A 162 20.43 -26.75 -9.80
CA SER A 162 20.00 -25.88 -10.90
C SER A 162 18.81 -25.01 -10.48
N TYR A 163 18.76 -23.77 -10.96
CA TYR A 163 17.70 -22.82 -10.58
C TYR A 163 16.52 -22.90 -11.56
N HIS A 164 15.34 -23.16 -11.00
CA HIS A 164 14.07 -23.25 -11.73
C HIS A 164 12.94 -22.60 -10.92
N TRP A 165 11.81 -22.37 -11.57
CA TRP A 165 10.57 -21.98 -10.90
C TRP A 165 9.90 -23.20 -10.29
N TYR A 166 9.98 -23.33 -8.97
CA TYR A 166 9.39 -24.45 -8.24
C TYR A 166 8.20 -24.00 -7.41
N ASP A 167 7.16 -24.82 -7.36
CA ASP A 167 6.09 -24.69 -6.38
C ASP A 167 6.46 -25.33 -5.01
N ASP A 168 5.51 -25.40 -4.09
CA ASP A 168 5.69 -26.00 -2.76
C ASP A 168 5.99 -27.50 -2.79
N GLN A 169 5.64 -28.18 -3.89
CA GLN A 169 5.87 -29.62 -4.10
C GLN A 169 7.19 -29.91 -4.85
N GLY A 170 7.97 -28.88 -5.20
CA GLY A 170 9.20 -29.04 -5.99
C GLY A 170 8.94 -29.33 -7.47
N THR A 171 7.74 -29.04 -7.98
CA THR A 171 7.35 -29.20 -9.38
C THR A 171 7.83 -28.01 -10.20
N ASN A 172 8.45 -28.25 -11.35
CA ASN A 172 9.00 -27.20 -12.21
C ASN A 172 7.89 -26.54 -13.07
N PHE A 173 7.81 -25.21 -13.02
CA PHE A 173 6.87 -24.35 -13.74
C PHE A 173 7.51 -23.40 -14.75
N ASP A 174 8.78 -23.58 -15.14
CA ASP A 174 9.51 -22.70 -16.07
C ASP A 174 8.76 -22.41 -17.37
N ALA A 175 8.06 -23.42 -17.91
CA ALA A 175 7.28 -23.29 -19.13
C ALA A 175 6.16 -22.23 -19.02
N TRP A 176 5.76 -21.88 -17.80
CA TRP A 176 4.61 -21.03 -17.47
C TRP A 176 5.00 -19.68 -16.86
N VAL A 177 6.27 -19.46 -16.50
CA VAL A 177 6.71 -18.16 -15.97
C VAL A 177 7.34 -17.30 -17.08
N ARG A 178 6.91 -16.03 -17.18
CA ARG A 178 7.40 -15.06 -18.19
C ARG A 178 8.02 -13.79 -17.62
N VAL A 179 8.20 -13.76 -16.31
CA VAL A 179 8.99 -12.72 -15.62
C VAL A 179 10.36 -13.28 -15.25
N GLN A 180 11.36 -12.42 -15.30
CA GLN A 180 12.63 -12.56 -14.60
C GLN A 180 12.56 -11.60 -13.42
N LEU A 181 12.93 -12.06 -12.24
CA LEU A 181 12.99 -11.23 -11.04
C LEU A 181 14.46 -11.08 -10.65
N PRO A 182 15.17 -10.06 -11.20
CA PRO A 182 16.56 -9.79 -10.83
C PRO A 182 16.70 -9.51 -9.33
N ASP A 183 15.63 -9.00 -8.70
CA ASP A 183 15.55 -8.80 -7.25
C ASP A 183 16.69 -7.89 -6.78
N TYR A 184 16.84 -6.74 -7.45
CA TYR A 184 17.87 -5.75 -7.17
C TYR A 184 17.50 -4.91 -5.95
N ASP A 185 18.30 -5.05 -4.89
CA ASP A 185 17.90 -4.65 -3.54
C ASP A 185 18.78 -3.55 -2.97
N VAL A 186 20.01 -3.38 -3.46
CA VAL A 186 20.85 -2.22 -3.11
C VAL A 186 21.54 -1.70 -4.35
N PHE A 187 21.40 -0.40 -4.58
CA PHE A 187 22.04 0.34 -5.66
C PHE A 187 23.12 1.26 -5.09
N THR A 188 24.23 1.40 -5.78
CA THR A 188 25.27 2.37 -5.43
C THR A 188 25.25 3.56 -6.37
N ILE A 189 25.34 4.75 -5.80
CA ILE A 189 25.39 6.05 -6.49
C ILE A 189 26.75 6.69 -6.21
N ASP A 190 27.46 7.06 -7.27
CA ASP A 190 28.69 7.85 -7.21
C ASP A 190 28.31 9.32 -6.96
N ALA A 191 28.51 9.76 -5.72
CA ALA A 191 28.22 11.11 -5.29
C ALA A 191 29.38 12.09 -5.58
N THR A 192 30.52 11.60 -6.10
CA THR A 192 31.65 12.45 -6.51
C THR A 192 31.46 13.08 -7.90
N GLN A 193 30.54 12.52 -8.70
CA GLN A 193 30.16 13.10 -9.98
C GLN A 193 29.13 14.23 -9.80
N TYR A 194 29.17 15.23 -10.68
CA TYR A 194 28.23 16.34 -10.69
C TYR A 194 27.62 16.52 -12.10
N PRO A 195 26.38 16.04 -12.34
CA PRO A 195 25.47 15.41 -11.36
C PRO A 195 25.86 13.96 -10.98
N PRO A 196 25.48 13.48 -9.77
CA PRO A 196 25.73 12.09 -9.34
C PRO A 196 25.17 11.03 -10.29
N GLN A 197 25.80 9.84 -10.37
CA GLN A 197 25.40 8.76 -11.29
C GLN A 197 25.33 7.40 -10.59
N GLN A 198 24.43 6.51 -11.03
CA GLN A 198 24.43 5.12 -10.56
C GLN A 198 25.68 4.37 -11.04
N ILE A 199 26.32 3.61 -10.15
CA ILE A 199 27.36 2.64 -10.49
C ILE A 199 26.69 1.30 -10.80
N GLN A 200 26.36 1.04 -12.07
CA GLN A 200 25.60 -0.16 -12.48
C GLN A 200 26.23 -1.48 -12.00
N ALA A 201 27.57 -1.59 -12.04
CA ALA A 201 28.29 -2.78 -11.60
C ALA A 201 28.23 -3.04 -10.08
N GLN A 202 27.74 -2.09 -9.29
CA GLN A 202 27.53 -2.19 -7.84
C GLN A 202 26.03 -2.13 -7.52
N THR A 203 25.30 -3.02 -8.20
CA THR A 203 23.89 -3.33 -7.92
C THR A 203 23.83 -4.73 -7.33
N TYR A 204 23.25 -4.84 -6.15
CA TYR A 204 23.32 -6.05 -5.33
C TYR A 204 21.92 -6.67 -5.19
N PRO A 205 21.71 -7.91 -5.65
CA PRO A 205 20.42 -8.56 -5.55
C PRO A 205 20.25 -9.46 -4.32
N HIS A 206 19.02 -9.83 -3.98
CA HIS A 206 18.67 -10.89 -3.01
C HIS A 206 19.03 -10.59 -1.54
N VAL A 207 18.99 -9.33 -1.12
CA VAL A 207 19.22 -8.87 0.25
C VAL A 207 18.05 -9.20 1.20
N GLY A 208 16.80 -9.12 0.72
CA GLY A 208 15.60 -9.45 1.49
C GLY A 208 14.29 -8.96 0.84
N THR A 209 13.15 -9.33 1.42
CA THR A 209 11.84 -9.03 0.85
C THR A 209 11.36 -7.60 1.05
N THR A 210 11.40 -7.13 2.29
CA THR A 210 11.02 -5.76 2.67
C THR A 210 12.21 -5.11 3.37
N LEU A 211 12.76 -4.03 2.80
CA LEU A 211 14.00 -3.40 3.27
C LEU A 211 13.68 -2.09 4.01
N PHE A 212 13.82 -2.09 5.33
CA PHE A 212 13.37 -0.98 6.18
C PHE A 212 14.36 0.18 6.21
N ASN A 213 15.62 -0.07 6.58
CA ASN A 213 16.65 0.97 6.62
C ASN A 213 18.06 0.43 6.34
N MET A 214 19.02 1.34 6.12
CA MET A 214 20.42 1.04 5.92
C MET A 214 21.32 1.90 6.81
N ALA A 215 22.45 1.34 7.24
CA ALA A 215 23.50 2.09 7.92
C ALA A 215 24.88 1.65 7.42
N VAL A 216 25.81 2.59 7.23
CA VAL A 216 27.20 2.26 6.86
C VAL A 216 28.08 2.25 8.10
N ASN A 217 28.88 1.20 8.27
CA ASN A 217 29.92 1.19 9.28
C ASN A 217 31.01 2.22 8.90
N PRO A 218 31.26 3.24 9.73
CA PRO A 218 32.14 4.34 9.36
C PRO A 218 33.63 3.95 9.30
N VAL A 219 34.00 2.80 9.87
CA VAL A 219 35.39 2.34 9.94
C VAL A 219 35.74 1.38 8.82
N ASN A 220 34.89 0.39 8.56
CA ASN A 220 35.17 -0.66 7.56
C ASN A 220 34.37 -0.52 6.25
N GLY A 221 33.37 0.38 6.20
CA GLY A 221 32.58 0.67 5.00
C GLY A 221 31.52 -0.38 4.65
N LYS A 222 31.32 -1.43 5.45
CA LYS A 222 30.22 -2.39 5.24
C LYS A 222 28.87 -1.73 5.45
N VAL A 223 27.87 -2.18 4.71
CA VAL A 223 26.50 -1.68 4.76
C VAL A 223 25.64 -2.69 5.51
N TYR A 224 24.95 -2.25 6.55
CA TYR A 224 23.94 -3.04 7.27
C TYR A 224 22.56 -2.68 6.72
N ILE A 225 21.77 -3.67 6.35
CA ILE A 225 20.42 -3.51 5.80
C ILE A 225 19.43 -4.24 6.69
N SER A 226 18.53 -3.50 7.34
CA SER A 226 17.47 -4.09 8.13
C SER A 226 16.30 -4.51 7.23
N ASN A 227 15.84 -5.73 7.38
CA ASN A 227 14.81 -6.27 6.48
C ASN A 227 13.96 -7.35 7.14
N THR A 228 12.89 -7.74 6.44
CA THR A 228 12.25 -9.04 6.59
C THR A 228 12.37 -9.87 5.32
N ASP A 229 12.45 -11.19 5.47
CA ASP A 229 12.38 -12.15 4.36
C ASP A 229 11.15 -13.04 4.51
N ALA A 230 10.33 -13.14 3.46
CA ALA A 230 9.01 -13.76 3.51
C ALA A 230 9.00 -15.23 3.09
N ASN A 231 8.15 -16.02 3.74
CA ASN A 231 7.93 -17.45 3.48
C ASN A 231 6.66 -17.73 2.66
N ASN A 232 6.31 -16.85 1.71
CA ASN A 232 5.06 -16.97 0.93
C ASN A 232 5.06 -18.10 -0.11
N ASP A 233 6.18 -18.82 -0.29
CA ASP A 233 6.22 -20.09 -1.03
C ASP A 233 5.82 -21.31 -0.19
N VAL A 234 5.54 -21.12 1.11
CA VAL A 234 4.97 -22.14 1.99
C VAL A 234 3.45 -22.01 2.01
N ARG A 235 2.79 -23.15 1.84
CA ARG A 235 1.33 -23.32 1.97
C ARG A 235 1.13 -24.23 3.16
N PHE A 236 0.22 -24.07 4.10
CA PHE A 236 -1.00 -23.28 4.18
C PHE A 236 -0.98 -22.34 5.41
N GLU A 237 -2.12 -21.82 5.85
CA GLU A 237 -2.29 -21.38 7.24
C GLU A 237 -2.88 -22.49 8.12
N GLY A 238 -2.99 -22.25 9.43
CA GLY A 238 -3.67 -23.14 10.38
C GLY A 238 -2.76 -24.19 11.01
N HIS A 239 -3.24 -24.77 12.12
CA HIS A 239 -2.61 -25.92 12.77
C HIS A 239 -3.22 -27.20 12.17
N ASN A 240 -2.45 -27.88 11.31
CA ASN A 240 -2.92 -29.05 10.53
C ASN A 240 -2.17 -30.35 10.91
N PRO A 241 -2.10 -30.74 12.20
CA PRO A 241 -1.32 -31.89 12.63
C PRO A 241 -1.89 -33.18 12.02
N GLY A 242 -1.00 -34.04 11.50
CA GLY A 242 -1.39 -35.33 10.94
C GLY A 242 -2.03 -35.28 9.54
N MET A 243 -2.15 -34.09 8.93
CA MET A 243 -2.68 -33.94 7.56
C MET A 243 -1.62 -34.05 6.46
N GLY A 244 -0.33 -34.06 6.80
CA GLY A 244 0.75 -34.16 5.81
C GLY A 244 0.96 -32.89 4.96
N VAL A 245 0.44 -31.74 5.42
CA VAL A 245 0.58 -30.44 4.76
C VAL A 245 1.53 -29.53 5.54
N THR A 246 2.23 -28.65 4.83
CA THR A 246 3.02 -27.58 5.42
C THR A 246 2.13 -26.46 5.98
N SER A 247 2.68 -25.59 6.82
CA SER A 247 1.98 -24.41 7.35
C SER A 247 2.95 -23.28 7.61
N VAL A 248 2.55 -22.06 7.30
CA VAL A 248 3.28 -20.82 7.60
C VAL A 248 2.90 -20.25 8.98
N ARG A 249 2.04 -20.95 9.74
CA ARG A 249 1.56 -20.50 11.05
C ARG A 249 2.76 -20.29 11.99
N GLY A 250 2.92 -19.06 12.48
CA GLY A 250 4.05 -18.72 13.36
C GLY A 250 5.35 -18.28 12.63
N GLU A 251 5.43 -18.45 11.31
CA GLU A 251 6.68 -18.33 10.52
C GLU A 251 6.48 -17.59 9.18
N ILE A 252 5.76 -16.46 9.21
CA ILE A 252 5.39 -15.67 8.04
C ILE A 252 6.62 -14.97 7.44
N VAL A 253 7.46 -14.39 8.31
CA VAL A 253 8.65 -13.63 7.93
C VAL A 253 9.78 -13.82 8.94
N ASP A 254 11.01 -13.79 8.46
CA ASP A 254 12.20 -13.69 9.29
C ASP A 254 12.63 -12.22 9.40
N SER A 255 12.85 -11.72 10.62
CA SER A 255 13.44 -10.39 10.82
C SER A 255 14.96 -10.49 10.78
N ARG A 256 15.61 -9.74 9.88
CA ARG A 256 17.03 -9.89 9.58
C ARG A 256 17.80 -8.58 9.56
N ILE A 257 19.11 -8.70 9.78
CA ILE A 257 20.12 -7.72 9.34
C ILE A 257 21.01 -8.40 8.30
N THR A 258 20.94 -7.94 7.06
CA THR A 258 21.86 -8.36 6.01
C THR A 258 23.08 -7.44 6.01
N VAL A 259 24.28 -8.01 6.02
CA VAL A 259 25.54 -7.27 5.92
C VAL A 259 26.07 -7.40 4.49
N LEU A 260 26.26 -6.26 3.81
CA LEU A 260 26.87 -6.16 2.51
C LEU A 260 28.30 -5.62 2.64
N ASP A 261 29.28 -6.35 2.11
CA ASP A 261 30.62 -5.81 1.86
C ASP A 261 30.67 -5.22 0.43
N PRO A 262 30.65 -3.89 0.27
CA PRO A 262 30.65 -3.28 -1.06
C PRO A 262 31.96 -3.48 -1.83
N ALA A 263 33.06 -3.84 -1.16
CA ALA A 263 34.35 -4.07 -1.82
C ALA A 263 34.38 -5.41 -2.57
N THR A 264 33.67 -6.42 -2.07
CA THR A 264 33.64 -7.78 -2.63
C THR A 264 32.28 -8.18 -3.21
N GLY A 265 31.21 -7.50 -2.80
CA GLY A 265 29.83 -7.89 -3.06
C GLY A 265 29.34 -9.05 -2.20
N ALA A 266 30.10 -9.49 -1.20
CA ALA A 266 29.69 -10.56 -0.31
C ALA A 266 28.53 -10.13 0.60
N MET A 267 27.60 -11.05 0.84
CA MET A 267 26.46 -10.85 1.72
C MET A 267 26.47 -11.86 2.87
N GLN A 268 26.19 -11.37 4.08
CA GLN A 268 25.94 -12.20 5.27
C GLN A 268 24.55 -11.92 5.81
N TYR A 269 23.67 -12.91 5.77
CA TYR A 269 22.31 -12.82 6.29
C TYR A 269 22.32 -13.21 7.77
N ASN A 270 21.80 -12.34 8.64
CA ASN A 270 21.67 -12.64 10.06
C ASN A 270 20.19 -12.61 10.43
N ASP A 271 19.63 -13.78 10.72
CA ASP A 271 18.33 -13.87 11.39
C ASP A 271 18.48 -13.37 12.83
N LEU A 272 17.63 -12.42 13.22
CA LEU A 272 17.63 -11.83 14.55
C LEU A 272 17.00 -12.76 15.59
N ASN A 273 16.30 -13.81 15.14
CA ASN A 273 15.60 -14.76 16.00
C ASN A 273 16.09 -16.21 15.82
N PRO A 274 17.41 -16.49 15.83
CA PRO A 274 17.97 -17.81 15.50
C PRO A 274 17.65 -18.91 16.54
N HIS A 275 16.93 -18.53 17.60
CA HIS A 275 16.47 -19.39 18.69
C HIS A 275 15.04 -19.91 18.44
N ILE A 276 14.34 -19.36 17.44
CA ILE A 276 13.04 -19.86 16.98
C ILE A 276 13.31 -20.88 15.87
N ILE A 277 12.87 -22.12 16.08
CA ILE A 277 13.07 -23.21 15.12
C ILE A 277 11.72 -23.88 14.90
N ASP A 278 11.29 -24.00 13.65
CA ASP A 278 10.00 -24.60 13.25
C ASP A 278 8.81 -24.00 14.03
N GLY A 279 8.85 -22.68 14.23
CA GLY A 279 7.80 -21.93 14.91
C GLY A 279 7.78 -22.11 16.43
N GLU A 280 8.87 -22.56 17.05
CA GLU A 280 8.96 -22.79 18.49
C GLU A 280 10.19 -22.11 19.10
N GLY A 281 10.04 -21.47 20.27
CA GLY A 281 11.15 -20.91 21.05
C GLY A 281 10.74 -19.82 22.05
N GLU A 282 11.71 -19.26 22.79
CA GLU A 282 11.45 -18.25 23.83
C GLU A 282 11.13 -16.87 23.23
N GLY A 283 9.84 -16.58 23.04
CA GLY A 283 9.40 -15.37 22.36
C GLY A 283 9.80 -14.04 23.02
N ASP A 284 10.08 -14.04 24.32
CA ASP A 284 10.60 -12.86 25.03
C ASP A 284 12.01 -12.44 24.56
N LEU A 285 12.76 -13.31 23.87
CA LEU A 285 14.04 -12.97 23.25
C LEU A 285 13.91 -12.46 21.81
N SER A 286 12.71 -12.52 21.23
CA SER A 286 12.50 -12.17 19.83
C SER A 286 12.57 -10.66 19.55
N LEU A 287 12.95 -10.36 18.31
CA LEU A 287 13.13 -9.06 17.70
C LEU A 287 12.43 -9.04 16.34
N ALA A 288 11.28 -8.37 16.28
CA ALA A 288 10.44 -8.23 15.11
C ALA A 288 10.50 -6.79 14.56
N PHE A 289 10.49 -6.68 13.23
CA PHE A 289 10.40 -5.43 12.48
C PHE A 289 11.55 -4.46 12.81
N PRO A 290 12.78 -4.74 12.33
CA PRO A 290 13.94 -3.89 12.55
C PRO A 290 13.82 -2.60 11.71
N GLN A 291 13.18 -1.55 12.25
CA GLN A 291 12.77 -0.36 11.47
C GLN A 291 13.91 0.63 11.19
N ASP A 292 14.90 0.71 12.08
CA ASP A 292 15.98 1.69 11.99
C ASP A 292 17.23 1.21 12.75
N MET A 293 18.38 1.79 12.42
CA MET A 293 19.68 1.42 12.96
C MET A 293 20.62 2.60 13.12
N ALA A 294 21.51 2.53 14.10
CA ALA A 294 22.63 3.45 14.25
C ALA A 294 23.93 2.69 14.55
N VAL A 295 25.04 3.11 13.94
CA VAL A 295 26.37 2.53 14.19
C VAL A 295 27.15 3.48 15.11
N SER A 296 27.91 2.94 16.07
CA SER A 296 28.87 3.74 16.84
C SER A 296 29.98 4.30 15.95
N ALA A 297 30.56 5.44 16.36
CA ALA A 297 31.62 6.10 15.58
C ALA A 297 32.89 5.25 15.42
N ASP A 298 33.15 4.35 16.36
CA ASP A 298 34.24 3.36 16.29
C ASP A 298 33.89 2.11 15.46
N GLY A 299 32.66 2.04 14.94
CA GLY A 299 32.19 0.92 14.12
C GLY A 299 32.00 -0.40 14.88
N ALA A 300 32.13 -0.42 16.21
CA ALA A 300 32.10 -1.65 17.00
C ALA A 300 30.69 -2.11 17.38
N LYS A 301 29.72 -1.19 17.46
CA LYS A 301 28.35 -1.47 17.90
C LYS A 301 27.32 -1.05 16.85
N LEU A 302 26.30 -1.88 16.69
CA LEU A 302 25.07 -1.57 15.95
C LEU A 302 23.89 -1.57 16.92
N MET A 303 23.18 -0.45 16.98
CA MET A 303 21.91 -0.33 17.70
C MET A 303 20.77 -0.49 16.71
N VAL A 304 19.83 -1.39 17.00
CA VAL A 304 18.71 -1.75 16.11
C VAL A 304 17.40 -1.57 16.87
N VAL A 305 16.46 -0.79 16.32
CA VAL A 305 15.10 -0.72 16.88
C VAL A 305 14.23 -1.84 16.33
N ALA A 306 13.74 -2.71 17.20
CA ALA A 306 12.79 -3.76 16.87
C ALA A 306 11.38 -3.29 17.24
N GLN A 307 10.65 -2.73 16.28
CA GLN A 307 9.37 -2.08 16.51
C GLN A 307 8.35 -3.04 17.12
N GLY A 308 8.24 -4.23 16.55
CA GLY A 308 7.23 -5.21 16.98
C GLY A 308 7.55 -5.84 18.33
N SER A 309 8.81 -5.78 18.74
CA SER A 309 9.24 -6.28 20.04
C SER A 309 9.38 -5.19 21.10
N GLY A 310 9.13 -3.92 20.77
CA GLY A 310 9.24 -2.81 21.72
C GLY A 310 10.64 -2.66 22.33
N LYS A 311 11.70 -2.96 21.58
CA LYS A 311 13.08 -3.05 22.08
C LYS A 311 14.08 -2.23 21.26
N LEU A 312 15.14 -1.81 21.92
CA LEU A 312 16.42 -1.47 21.30
C LEU A 312 17.40 -2.63 21.54
N ALA A 313 17.87 -3.27 20.47
CA ALA A 313 18.90 -4.31 20.52
C ALA A 313 20.28 -3.73 20.20
N ILE A 314 21.33 -4.25 20.85
CA ILE A 314 22.72 -3.83 20.64
C ILE A 314 23.55 -5.05 20.20
N TYR A 315 24.16 -4.95 19.04
CA TYR A 315 25.04 -5.99 18.49
C TYR A 315 26.49 -5.52 18.43
N ASP A 316 27.41 -6.46 18.65
CA ASP A 316 28.78 -6.33 18.19
C ASP A 316 28.79 -6.50 16.66
N THR A 317 29.34 -5.53 15.94
CA THR A 317 29.37 -5.56 14.47
C THR A 317 30.20 -6.72 13.95
N ALA A 318 31.25 -7.11 14.67
CA ALA A 318 32.06 -8.28 14.32
C ALA A 318 31.25 -9.59 14.30
N ASP A 319 30.28 -9.75 15.20
CA ASP A 319 29.44 -10.97 15.25
C ASP A 319 28.43 -10.99 14.10
N LEU A 320 27.84 -9.84 13.76
CA LEU A 320 26.97 -9.71 12.58
C LEU A 320 27.74 -9.97 11.28
N GLU A 321 28.93 -9.42 11.17
CA GLU A 321 29.80 -9.61 10.00
C GLU A 321 30.32 -11.04 9.86
N GLY A 322 30.48 -11.74 10.99
CA GLY A 322 30.90 -13.14 11.04
C GLY A 322 29.75 -14.15 10.96
N GLY A 323 28.49 -13.71 10.99
CA GLY A 323 27.33 -14.60 10.99
C GLY A 323 27.15 -15.41 12.28
N SER A 324 27.61 -14.87 13.42
CA SER A 324 27.68 -15.59 14.69
C SER A 324 26.79 -15.00 15.79
N ILE A 325 25.76 -14.22 15.42
CA ILE A 325 24.84 -13.65 16.40
C ILE A 325 24.02 -14.73 17.11
N THR A 326 23.70 -14.47 18.37
CA THR A 326 22.85 -15.32 19.21
C THR A 326 21.81 -14.47 19.92
N ALA A 327 20.66 -15.06 20.24
CA ALA A 327 19.66 -14.39 21.05
C ALA A 327 20.19 -14.17 22.47
N ASN A 328 20.12 -12.93 22.96
CA ASN A 328 20.67 -12.56 24.26
C ASN A 328 19.90 -11.39 24.87
N ALA A 329 19.08 -11.69 25.88
CA ALA A 329 18.30 -10.68 26.62
C ALA A 329 19.16 -9.56 27.21
N ASN A 330 20.41 -9.83 27.59
CA ASN A 330 21.27 -8.78 28.15
C ASN A 330 21.60 -7.68 27.13
N ASN A 331 21.51 -7.98 25.83
CA ASN A 331 21.79 -7.04 24.76
C ASN A 331 20.51 -6.37 24.22
N GLN A 332 19.36 -6.60 24.86
CA GLN A 332 18.06 -6.09 24.46
C GLN A 332 17.48 -5.21 25.57
N ILE A 333 17.06 -4.01 25.20
CA ILE A 333 16.53 -3.01 26.13
C ILE A 333 15.06 -2.81 25.78
N SER A 334 14.17 -3.30 26.64
CA SER A 334 12.74 -3.02 26.54
C SER A 334 12.48 -1.53 26.78
N LEU A 335 11.70 -0.91 25.89
CA LEU A 335 11.33 0.49 25.97
C LEU A 335 9.92 0.60 26.52
N SER A 336 9.74 1.44 27.54
CA SER A 336 8.49 1.55 28.29
C SER A 336 7.29 2.01 27.44
N ALA A 337 7.54 2.83 26.42
CA ALA A 337 6.51 3.40 25.56
C ALA A 337 6.12 2.53 24.34
N GLY A 338 6.94 1.55 23.96
CA GLY A 338 6.67 0.66 22.82
C GLY A 338 6.72 1.35 21.43
N GLY A 339 6.52 0.55 20.38
CA GLY A 339 6.56 0.99 18.99
C GLY A 339 7.80 1.81 18.58
N PRO A 340 9.04 1.43 18.96
CA PRO A 340 10.23 2.16 18.55
C PRO A 340 10.39 2.11 17.03
N SER A 341 10.75 3.24 16.43
CA SER A 341 10.71 3.40 14.96
C SER A 341 11.89 4.13 14.36
N GLY A 342 12.69 4.80 15.19
CA GLY A 342 13.88 5.53 14.76
C GLY A 342 14.89 5.63 15.89
N VAL A 343 16.18 5.65 15.58
CA VAL A 343 17.26 5.78 16.56
C VAL A 343 18.38 6.66 16.04
N VAL A 344 18.86 7.54 16.91
CA VAL A 344 20.15 8.23 16.73
C VAL A 344 21.03 7.98 17.93
N TYR A 345 22.34 7.88 17.70
CA TYR A 345 23.32 7.62 18.76
C TYR A 345 24.30 8.78 18.91
N ASN A 346 24.62 9.10 20.16
CA ASN A 346 25.61 10.11 20.50
C ASN A 346 26.78 9.48 21.25
N ASP A 347 27.87 9.19 20.54
CA ASP A 347 29.09 8.60 21.11
C ASP A 347 29.69 9.42 22.26
N LYS A 348 29.51 10.74 22.27
CA LYS A 348 30.09 11.60 23.32
C LYS A 348 29.41 11.39 24.67
N THR A 349 28.13 11.04 24.66
CA THR A 349 27.36 10.80 25.89
C THR A 349 27.09 9.32 26.13
N GLY A 350 27.32 8.45 25.14
CA GLY A 350 26.97 7.03 25.21
C GLY A 350 25.46 6.79 25.20
N GLN A 351 24.68 7.76 24.69
CA GLN A 351 23.22 7.71 24.72
C GLN A 351 22.62 7.52 23.34
N ALA A 352 21.63 6.63 23.25
CA ALA A 352 20.73 6.52 22.11
C ALA A 352 19.42 7.27 22.40
N TYR A 353 18.90 7.96 21.38
CA TYR A 353 17.59 8.63 21.42
C TYR A 353 16.68 7.88 20.46
N VAL A 354 15.63 7.27 20.99
CA VAL A 354 14.75 6.37 20.27
C VAL A 354 13.35 6.98 20.18
N MET A 355 12.82 7.11 18.96
CA MET A 355 11.45 7.59 18.74
C MET A 355 10.44 6.46 18.98
N THR A 356 9.47 6.68 19.86
CA THR A 356 8.39 5.74 20.20
C THR A 356 7.06 6.21 19.62
N ARG A 357 6.45 5.40 18.74
CA ARG A 357 5.25 5.82 17.96
C ARG A 357 3.92 5.49 18.60
N PHE A 358 3.91 4.64 19.62
CA PHE A 358 2.66 4.31 20.31
C PHE A 358 2.17 5.48 21.16
N ASP A 359 3.08 6.21 21.80
CA ASP A 359 2.75 7.40 22.60
C ASP A 359 3.25 8.71 21.98
N ASN A 360 3.97 8.63 20.85
CA ASN A 360 4.60 9.77 20.18
C ASN A 360 5.66 10.45 21.08
N GLY A 361 6.65 9.69 21.56
CA GLY A 361 7.69 10.14 22.47
C GLY A 361 9.12 9.89 22.00
N ILE A 362 10.07 10.27 22.85
CA ILE A 362 11.50 10.02 22.72
C ILE A 362 11.99 9.36 24.02
N SER A 363 12.47 8.13 23.89
CA SER A 363 13.19 7.41 24.94
C SER A 363 14.68 7.70 24.85
N VAL A 364 15.31 7.97 25.99
CA VAL A 364 16.77 8.14 26.11
C VAL A 364 17.33 6.89 26.76
N VAL A 365 18.25 6.24 26.08
CA VAL A 365 18.84 4.96 26.49
C VAL A 365 20.33 5.13 26.75
N ASP A 366 20.78 4.73 27.93
CA ASP A 366 22.20 4.55 28.23
C ASP A 366 22.64 3.19 27.65
N VAL A 367 23.45 3.24 26.58
CA VAL A 367 23.85 2.03 25.83
C VAL A 367 24.80 1.17 26.64
N ALA A 368 25.73 1.77 27.39
CA ALA A 368 26.66 1.04 28.24
C ALA A 368 25.96 0.46 29.47
N GLY A 369 25.08 1.25 30.10
CA GLY A 369 24.25 0.84 31.23
C GLY A 369 23.08 -0.07 30.86
N ARG A 370 22.80 -0.26 29.56
CA ARG A 370 21.75 -1.14 29.00
C ARG A 370 20.36 -0.85 29.56
N LYS A 371 19.99 0.42 29.63
CA LYS A 371 18.71 0.83 30.23
C LYS A 371 18.16 2.11 29.64
N GLU A 372 16.84 2.19 29.57
CA GLU A 372 16.14 3.46 29.41
C GLU A 372 16.35 4.31 30.66
N VAL A 373 16.85 5.54 30.50
CA VAL A 373 17.18 6.47 31.60
C VAL A 373 16.25 7.67 31.67
N ALA A 374 15.57 7.99 30.58
CA ALA A 374 14.55 9.03 30.53
C ALA A 374 13.58 8.77 29.38
N HIS A 375 12.39 9.34 29.48
CA HIS A 375 11.40 9.32 28.42
C HIS A 375 10.65 10.67 28.42
N THR A 376 10.37 11.22 27.24
CA THR A 376 9.56 12.43 27.10
C THR A 376 8.57 12.27 25.95
N THR A 377 7.32 12.62 26.19
CA THR A 377 6.30 12.64 25.15
C THR A 377 6.38 13.94 24.34
N LEU A 378 6.09 13.84 23.05
CA LEU A 378 5.87 14.97 22.17
C LEU A 378 4.37 15.27 22.13
N TYR A 379 4.02 16.48 21.70
CA TYR A 379 2.62 16.81 21.45
C TYR A 379 2.00 15.82 20.45
N ASN A 380 0.90 15.17 20.84
CA ASN A 380 0.16 14.22 19.99
C ASN A 380 -1.28 14.69 19.76
N PRO A 381 -1.67 15.08 18.53
CA PRO A 381 -3.04 15.47 18.19
C PRO A 381 -3.95 14.28 17.88
N GLU A 382 -3.44 13.05 17.91
CA GLU A 382 -4.17 11.88 17.47
C GLU A 382 -5.29 11.53 18.46
N PRO A 383 -6.49 11.14 17.97
CA PRO A 383 -7.56 10.68 18.84
C PRO A 383 -7.16 9.45 19.68
N GLU A 384 -7.73 9.33 20.87
CA GLU A 384 -7.41 8.26 21.84
C GLU A 384 -7.58 6.86 21.24
N HIS A 385 -8.61 6.62 20.42
CA HIS A 385 -8.84 5.31 19.81
C HIS A 385 -7.76 4.92 18.79
N ILE A 386 -7.11 5.88 18.12
CA ILE A 386 -5.98 5.60 17.23
C ILE A 386 -4.75 5.20 18.05
N ILE A 387 -4.52 5.90 19.18
CA ILE A 387 -3.41 5.61 20.10
C ILE A 387 -3.59 4.22 20.72
N ALA A 388 -4.79 3.91 21.22
CA ALA A 388 -5.10 2.64 21.85
C ALA A 388 -5.07 1.45 20.87
N GLY A 389 -5.58 1.62 19.65
CA GLY A 389 -5.74 0.54 18.68
C GLY A 389 -4.49 0.20 17.87
N ARG A 390 -3.62 1.17 17.57
CA ARG A 390 -2.47 0.95 16.65
C ARG A 390 -1.53 -0.16 17.07
N ARG A 391 -1.38 -0.39 18.38
CA ARG A 391 -0.42 -1.37 18.90
C ARG A 391 -0.69 -2.78 18.37
N PHE A 392 -1.97 -3.15 18.17
CA PHE A 392 -2.34 -4.51 17.73
C PHE A 392 -1.94 -4.83 16.29
N LEU A 393 -1.65 -3.80 15.47
CA LEU A 393 -1.06 -4.02 14.15
C LEU A 393 0.42 -4.44 14.26
N TYR A 394 1.15 -3.91 15.25
CA TYR A 394 2.61 -3.95 15.30
C TYR A 394 3.20 -4.83 16.42
N ASP A 395 2.54 -4.97 17.57
CA ASP A 395 3.09 -5.58 18.80
C ASP A 395 3.18 -7.11 18.71
N ALA A 396 4.22 -7.59 18.04
CA ALA A 396 4.49 -9.00 17.83
C ALA A 396 4.56 -9.79 19.14
N ARG A 397 5.09 -9.21 20.23
CA ARG A 397 5.19 -9.90 21.54
C ARG A 397 3.83 -10.26 22.10
N TYR A 398 2.84 -9.39 21.91
CA TYR A 398 1.50 -9.63 22.41
C TYR A 398 0.62 -10.39 21.42
N THR A 399 0.79 -10.14 20.13
CA THR A 399 -0.12 -10.62 19.08
C THR A 399 0.31 -11.89 18.36
N SER A 400 1.42 -12.53 18.72
CA SER A 400 1.89 -13.77 18.09
C SER A 400 2.43 -14.77 19.10
N ALA A 401 2.67 -16.00 18.66
CA ALA A 401 3.21 -17.08 19.51
C ALA A 401 4.57 -16.71 20.11
N ASN A 402 5.49 -16.26 19.24
CA ASN A 402 6.91 -16.19 19.56
C ASN A 402 7.49 -14.78 19.46
N GLY A 403 6.66 -13.74 19.34
CA GLY A 403 7.16 -12.37 19.29
C GLY A 403 7.92 -11.97 18.02
N THR A 404 7.88 -12.79 16.96
CA THR A 404 8.61 -12.60 15.70
C THR A 404 7.79 -11.89 14.62
N GLN A 405 6.46 -11.89 14.73
CA GLN A 405 5.55 -11.47 13.67
C GLN A 405 4.26 -10.85 14.21
N ALA A 406 3.55 -10.11 13.35
CA ALA A 406 2.25 -9.49 13.65
C ALA A 406 1.48 -9.27 12.36
N CYS A 407 0.31 -8.65 12.42
CA CYS A 407 -0.43 -8.24 11.22
C CYS A 407 0.43 -7.36 10.28
N ALA A 408 1.34 -6.56 10.85
CA ALA A 408 2.30 -5.74 10.10
C ALA A 408 3.33 -6.54 9.27
N SER A 409 3.44 -7.86 9.44
CA SER A 409 4.31 -8.71 8.62
C SER A 409 3.90 -8.70 7.15
N CYS A 410 2.59 -8.76 6.86
CA CYS A 410 2.04 -8.63 5.51
C CYS A 410 1.47 -7.23 5.27
N HIS A 411 0.85 -6.62 6.30
CA HIS A 411 0.27 -5.28 6.21
C HIS A 411 1.28 -4.21 6.63
N VAL A 412 2.41 -4.15 5.91
CA VAL A 412 3.54 -3.28 6.22
C VAL A 412 3.10 -1.82 6.28
N GLY A 413 3.20 -1.19 7.46
CA GLY A 413 2.75 0.20 7.68
C GLY A 413 1.24 0.41 7.48
N GLY A 414 0.44 -0.63 7.67
CA GLY A 414 -1.01 -0.65 7.38
C GLY A 414 -1.35 -0.77 5.90
N ASP A 415 -0.37 -1.03 5.04
CA ASP A 415 -0.57 -1.21 3.60
C ASP A 415 -0.46 -2.70 3.21
N MET A 416 0.35 -3.02 2.21
CA MET A 416 0.56 -4.36 1.67
C MET A 416 2.07 -4.60 1.47
N ASP A 417 2.48 -5.86 1.54
CA ASP A 417 3.83 -6.36 1.22
C ASP A 417 4.04 -6.57 -0.29
N HIS A 418 2.97 -6.46 -1.07
CA HIS A 418 2.91 -6.70 -2.51
C HIS A 418 3.23 -8.13 -2.95
N LEU A 419 3.06 -9.10 -2.05
CA LEU A 419 3.17 -10.53 -2.35
C LEU A 419 1.79 -11.16 -2.50
N SER A 420 1.77 -12.40 -3.00
CA SER A 420 0.63 -13.30 -2.90
C SER A 420 0.92 -14.44 -1.94
N TRP A 421 -0.10 -14.82 -1.17
CA TRP A 421 -0.05 -15.85 -0.13
C TRP A 421 -1.16 -16.88 -0.33
N ASP A 422 -0.84 -18.16 -0.27
CA ASP A 422 -1.85 -19.24 -0.25
C ASP A 422 -2.20 -19.62 1.20
N LEU A 423 -2.94 -18.73 1.84
CA LEU A 423 -3.44 -18.89 3.22
C LEU A 423 -4.77 -19.67 3.25
N GLY A 424 -4.88 -20.75 2.47
CA GLY A 424 -5.96 -21.72 2.68
C GLY A 424 -5.78 -22.43 4.03
N ASN A 425 -6.86 -22.92 4.63
CA ASN A 425 -6.81 -23.70 5.87
C ASN A 425 -7.43 -25.10 5.63
N PRO A 426 -6.64 -26.14 5.30
CA PRO A 426 -7.16 -27.48 5.06
C PRO A 426 -7.99 -28.07 6.21
N GLY A 427 -7.70 -27.71 7.46
CA GLY A 427 -8.46 -28.12 8.64
C GLY A 427 -9.75 -27.33 8.88
N GLY A 428 -10.03 -26.29 8.08
CA GLY A 428 -11.21 -25.44 8.21
C GLY A 428 -12.49 -26.04 7.61
N GLY A 429 -13.64 -25.49 7.99
CA GLY A 429 -14.94 -25.79 7.39
C GLY A 429 -15.36 -24.76 6.34
N PRO A 430 -16.23 -25.12 5.38
CA PRO A 430 -16.81 -24.14 4.45
C PRO A 430 -17.73 -23.16 5.18
N LEU A 431 -17.66 -21.87 4.81
CA LEU A 431 -18.55 -20.83 5.33
C LEU A 431 -19.69 -20.56 4.35
N PRO A 432 -20.97 -20.58 4.75
CA PRO A 432 -22.07 -20.31 3.84
C PRO A 432 -21.99 -18.88 3.29
N ILE A 433 -22.30 -18.73 2.00
CA ILE A 433 -22.59 -17.41 1.44
C ILE A 433 -24.04 -17.11 1.80
N THR A 434 -24.30 -15.97 2.44
CA THR A 434 -25.64 -15.62 2.93
C THR A 434 -26.69 -15.68 1.84
N ARG A 435 -27.80 -16.38 2.12
CA ARG A 435 -29.00 -16.43 1.26
C ARG A 435 -30.23 -15.75 1.87
N ASN A 436 -30.12 -15.25 3.10
CA ASN A 436 -31.24 -14.62 3.81
C ASN A 436 -31.24 -13.11 3.52
N GLY A 437 -31.85 -12.77 2.38
CA GLY A 437 -31.99 -11.43 1.81
C GLY A 437 -32.23 -11.54 0.31
N GLU A 438 -32.89 -10.55 -0.31
CA GLU A 438 -33.01 -10.51 -1.78
C GLU A 438 -31.60 -10.59 -2.40
N PRO A 439 -31.28 -11.57 -3.28
CA PRO A 439 -29.96 -11.72 -3.89
C PRO A 439 -29.44 -10.43 -4.52
N GLU A 440 -30.38 -9.59 -5.00
CA GLU A 440 -30.18 -8.26 -5.56
C GLU A 440 -29.55 -7.25 -4.58
N GLY A 441 -29.42 -7.56 -3.29
CA GLY A 441 -28.76 -6.70 -2.30
C GLY A 441 -27.26 -6.98 -2.12
N ILE A 442 -26.81 -8.20 -2.43
CA ILE A 442 -25.48 -8.71 -2.04
C ILE A 442 -24.60 -9.00 -3.24
N PHE A 443 -25.18 -9.53 -4.32
CA PHE A 443 -24.47 -9.76 -5.57
C PHE A 443 -24.66 -8.56 -6.51
N THR A 444 -23.74 -8.37 -7.44
CA THR A 444 -23.92 -7.45 -8.57
C THR A 444 -24.89 -8.02 -9.61
N PHE A 445 -25.17 -9.32 -9.57
CA PHE A 445 -26.02 -10.04 -10.50
C PHE A 445 -26.97 -10.99 -9.77
N ILE A 446 -27.93 -11.58 -10.49
CA ILE A 446 -28.82 -12.63 -9.96
C ILE A 446 -28.15 -14.01 -10.17
N PRO A 447 -27.76 -14.75 -9.12
CA PRO A 447 -27.03 -16.01 -9.26
C PRO A 447 -27.72 -17.06 -10.13
N GLU A 448 -29.04 -17.14 -10.08
CA GLU A 448 -29.86 -18.07 -10.87
C GLU A 448 -29.64 -17.92 -12.38
N ILE A 449 -29.36 -16.69 -12.85
CA ILE A 449 -29.07 -16.42 -14.26
C ILE A 449 -27.74 -17.09 -14.65
N ILE A 450 -26.69 -16.90 -13.84
CA ILE A 450 -25.39 -17.50 -14.11
C ILE A 450 -25.44 -19.02 -13.97
N ILE A 451 -26.15 -19.55 -12.98
CA ILE A 451 -26.33 -20.99 -12.78
C ILE A 451 -27.07 -21.62 -13.97
N SER A 452 -28.07 -20.94 -14.53
CA SER A 452 -28.76 -21.41 -15.74
C SER A 452 -27.83 -21.48 -16.96
N LEU A 453 -26.86 -20.57 -17.05
CA LEU A 453 -25.89 -20.51 -18.16
C LEU A 453 -24.71 -21.48 -17.95
N LEU A 454 -24.27 -21.65 -16.70
CA LEU A 454 -23.14 -22.47 -16.29
C LEU A 454 -23.52 -23.34 -15.08
N PRO A 455 -24.25 -24.46 -15.27
CA PRO A 455 -24.74 -25.29 -14.17
C PRO A 455 -23.64 -25.84 -13.26
N THR A 456 -22.44 -26.06 -13.79
CA THR A 456 -21.26 -26.52 -13.02
C THR A 456 -20.77 -25.49 -12.01
N ALA A 457 -21.12 -24.21 -12.15
CA ALA A 457 -20.73 -23.16 -11.22
C ALA A 457 -21.67 -23.05 -9.99
N ALA A 458 -22.84 -23.72 -9.99
CA ALA A 458 -23.81 -23.63 -8.89
C ALA A 458 -23.19 -23.78 -7.49
N PRO A 459 -22.30 -24.76 -7.24
CA PRO A 459 -21.69 -24.92 -5.91
C PRO A 459 -20.80 -23.76 -5.45
N LEU A 460 -20.33 -22.91 -6.37
CA LEU A 460 -19.48 -21.75 -6.04
C LEU A 460 -20.27 -20.63 -5.34
N PHE A 461 -21.61 -20.64 -5.46
CA PHE A 461 -22.51 -19.67 -4.84
C PHE A 461 -23.04 -20.13 -3.47
N ASP A 462 -22.69 -21.35 -3.04
CA ASP A 462 -23.20 -21.94 -1.80
C ASP A 462 -22.36 -21.56 -0.58
N ALA A 463 -21.03 -21.66 -0.73
CA ALA A 463 -20.11 -21.48 0.38
C ALA A 463 -18.69 -21.08 -0.07
N PHE A 464 -18.00 -20.37 0.81
CA PHE A 464 -16.56 -20.14 0.74
C PHE A 464 -15.83 -21.38 1.25
N LEU A 465 -15.05 -22.03 0.38
CA LEU A 465 -14.21 -23.16 0.77
C LEU A 465 -13.01 -22.71 1.62
N PRO A 466 -12.54 -23.56 2.55
CA PRO A 466 -11.47 -23.18 3.47
C PRO A 466 -10.09 -23.16 2.77
N VAL A 467 -9.91 -23.95 1.70
CA VAL A 467 -8.78 -23.84 0.78
C VAL A 467 -9.16 -22.94 -0.39
N LYS A 468 -8.39 -21.88 -0.60
CA LYS A 468 -8.79 -20.72 -1.42
C LYS A 468 -7.75 -20.27 -2.45
N GLY A 469 -6.57 -20.88 -2.44
CA GLY A 469 -5.48 -20.53 -3.33
C GLY A 469 -4.79 -19.21 -2.97
N PRO A 470 -3.75 -18.84 -3.76
CA PRO A 470 -3.00 -17.62 -3.56
C PRO A 470 -3.85 -16.36 -3.71
N MET A 471 -3.67 -15.41 -2.81
CA MET A 471 -4.24 -14.07 -2.92
C MET A 471 -3.21 -13.01 -2.50
N THR A 472 -3.16 -11.91 -3.25
CA THR A 472 -2.34 -10.75 -2.96
C THR A 472 -2.80 -10.07 -1.67
N THR A 473 -1.87 -9.58 -0.87
CA THR A 473 -2.21 -8.81 0.34
C THR A 473 -3.02 -7.57 -0.05
N GLN A 474 -4.16 -7.34 0.59
CA GLN A 474 -4.92 -6.08 0.45
C GLN A 474 -4.45 -5.06 1.47
N SER A 475 -4.50 -3.78 1.13
CA SER A 475 -4.21 -2.70 2.07
C SER A 475 -5.25 -2.64 3.19
N LEU A 476 -4.84 -2.22 4.39
CA LEU A 476 -5.78 -1.86 5.46
C LEU A 476 -6.28 -0.41 5.31
N ARG A 477 -5.82 0.33 4.30
CA ARG A 477 -6.29 1.69 4.03
C ARG A 477 -7.62 1.69 3.30
N GLY A 478 -8.51 2.59 3.68
CA GLY A 478 -9.81 2.83 3.05
C GLY A 478 -10.81 1.68 3.27
N LEU A 479 -10.72 0.98 4.40
CA LEU A 479 -11.65 -0.11 4.72
C LEU A 479 -13.06 0.40 5.07
N ALA A 480 -13.17 1.56 5.72
CA ALA A 480 -14.47 2.13 6.04
C ALA A 480 -15.36 2.30 4.79
N ASN A 481 -16.65 2.08 4.95
CA ASN A 481 -17.70 2.28 3.93
C ASN A 481 -17.71 1.26 2.75
N HIS A 482 -16.94 0.18 2.83
CA HIS A 482 -16.72 -0.79 1.75
C HIS A 482 -17.25 -2.21 2.03
N GLY A 483 -17.92 -2.42 3.18
CA GLY A 483 -18.54 -3.68 3.60
C GLY A 483 -17.59 -4.84 3.83
N ALA A 484 -17.92 -6.00 3.26
CA ALA A 484 -17.19 -7.24 3.47
C ALA A 484 -15.71 -7.13 3.08
N MET A 485 -14.87 -7.82 3.85
CA MET A 485 -13.41 -7.81 3.76
C MET A 485 -12.85 -9.13 3.24
N HIS A 486 -11.54 -9.12 2.96
CA HIS A 486 -10.84 -10.14 2.19
C HIS A 486 -11.33 -10.20 0.72
N TRP A 487 -10.55 -10.80 -0.18
CA TRP A 487 -10.88 -10.82 -1.62
C TRP A 487 -12.23 -11.46 -1.89
N ARG A 488 -12.64 -12.41 -1.07
CA ARG A 488 -13.88 -13.17 -1.25
C ARG A 488 -15.10 -12.52 -0.61
N GLY A 489 -14.91 -11.60 0.33
CA GLY A 489 -16.01 -11.10 1.18
C GLY A 489 -16.43 -12.11 2.27
N ASP A 490 -15.60 -13.11 2.56
CA ASP A 490 -15.81 -14.15 3.59
C ASP A 490 -15.56 -13.66 5.02
N ARG A 491 -15.08 -12.42 5.15
CA ARG A 491 -14.96 -11.68 6.41
C ARG A 491 -16.04 -10.61 6.40
N ASN A 492 -17.16 -10.86 7.06
CA ASN A 492 -18.34 -10.00 6.96
C ASN A 492 -19.17 -10.01 8.26
N GLY A 493 -20.14 -9.09 8.36
CA GLY A 493 -21.04 -8.99 9.51
C GLY A 493 -22.36 -9.74 9.37
N ALA A 494 -22.49 -10.65 8.40
CA ALA A 494 -23.70 -11.46 8.24
C ALA A 494 -23.50 -12.93 8.67
N ILE A 495 -22.30 -13.47 8.51
CA ILE A 495 -21.92 -14.84 8.90
C ILE A 495 -20.69 -14.79 9.82
N GLN A 496 -20.80 -15.45 10.97
CA GLN A 496 -19.70 -15.69 11.90
C GLN A 496 -18.72 -16.73 11.33
N GLN A 497 -17.50 -16.77 11.88
CA GLN A 497 -16.45 -17.67 11.39
C GLN A 497 -16.63 -19.15 11.79
N ASP A 498 -17.71 -19.46 12.50
CA ASP A 498 -18.20 -20.82 12.72
C ASP A 498 -19.33 -21.22 11.74
N GLY A 499 -19.70 -20.33 10.82
CA GLY A 499 -20.74 -20.52 9.81
C GLY A 499 -22.17 -20.15 10.28
N THR A 500 -22.36 -19.73 11.51
CA THR A 500 -23.67 -19.29 12.02
C THR A 500 -23.96 -17.84 11.62
N PRO A 501 -25.24 -17.44 11.43
CA PRO A 501 -25.56 -16.05 11.13
C PRO A 501 -25.41 -15.16 12.37
N TYR A 502 -25.03 -13.89 12.15
CA TYR A 502 -25.27 -12.85 13.15
C TYR A 502 -26.78 -12.61 13.29
N LEU A 503 -27.25 -12.39 14.52
CA LEU A 503 -28.68 -12.20 14.82
C LEU A 503 -28.97 -10.75 15.22
N ASP A 504 -30.15 -10.25 14.82
CA ASP A 504 -30.71 -8.98 15.28
C ASP A 504 -31.28 -9.08 16.71
N ASP A 505 -31.76 -7.95 17.25
CA ASP A 505 -32.38 -7.88 18.58
C ASP A 505 -33.62 -8.79 18.74
N SER A 506 -34.20 -9.25 17.64
CA SER A 506 -35.36 -10.16 17.62
C SER A 506 -34.95 -11.64 17.46
N GLY A 507 -33.66 -11.93 17.37
CA GLY A 507 -33.12 -13.28 17.19
C GLY A 507 -33.18 -13.81 15.75
N ASN A 508 -33.40 -12.94 14.75
CA ASN A 508 -33.41 -13.33 13.34
C ASN A 508 -32.07 -13.02 12.68
N PRO A 509 -31.66 -13.74 11.63
CA PRO A 509 -30.47 -13.39 10.85
C PRO A 509 -30.49 -11.94 10.36
N VAL A 510 -29.39 -11.20 10.57
CA VAL A 510 -29.24 -9.81 10.15
C VAL A 510 -29.37 -9.69 8.63
N VAL A 511 -30.20 -8.76 8.18
CA VAL A 511 -30.36 -8.43 6.76
C VAL A 511 -29.22 -7.53 6.29
N SER A 512 -28.58 -7.88 5.17
CA SER A 512 -27.51 -7.07 4.60
C SER A 512 -28.06 -5.82 3.92
N ALA A 513 -27.59 -4.64 4.34
CA ALA A 513 -27.94 -3.36 3.75
C ALA A 513 -26.81 -2.34 3.98
N GLN A 514 -26.60 -1.46 3.00
CA GLN A 514 -25.69 -0.33 3.14
C GLN A 514 -26.37 0.82 3.91
N PRO A 515 -25.66 1.56 4.76
CA PRO A 515 -24.36 1.21 5.36
C PRO A 515 -24.50 0.27 6.56
N ASP A 516 -23.37 -0.32 6.98
CA ASP A 516 -23.17 -0.90 8.31
C ASP A 516 -24.08 -2.08 8.74
N SER A 517 -24.77 -2.76 7.82
CA SER A 517 -25.63 -3.93 8.15
C SER A 517 -25.25 -5.20 7.38
N GLY A 518 -25.21 -6.32 8.09
CA GLY A 518 -24.90 -7.64 7.55
C GLY A 518 -23.56 -7.64 6.79
N MET A 519 -23.58 -7.99 5.51
CA MET A 519 -22.37 -8.01 4.68
C MET A 519 -21.70 -6.65 4.52
N PHE A 520 -22.43 -5.56 4.78
CA PHE A 520 -21.92 -4.19 4.70
C PHE A 520 -21.48 -3.63 6.06
N ASN A 521 -21.42 -4.43 7.12
CA ASN A 521 -20.87 -4.01 8.42
C ASN A 521 -19.35 -4.22 8.49
N GLU A 522 -18.58 -3.16 8.32
CA GLU A 522 -17.10 -3.20 8.29
C GLU A 522 -16.50 -3.51 9.65
N PHE A 523 -17.16 -3.07 10.73
CA PHE A 523 -16.68 -3.31 12.09
C PHE A 523 -16.68 -4.81 12.40
N LEU A 524 -17.78 -5.50 12.13
CA LEU A 524 -17.88 -6.95 12.27
C LEU A 524 -17.01 -7.67 11.24
N ALA A 525 -16.95 -7.17 10.00
CA ALA A 525 -16.10 -7.75 8.96
C ALA A 525 -14.62 -7.77 9.38
N PHE A 526 -14.07 -6.66 9.87
CA PHE A 526 -12.69 -6.61 10.36
C PHE A 526 -12.52 -7.42 11.65
N SER A 527 -13.47 -7.33 12.60
CA SER A 527 -13.45 -8.12 13.83
C SER A 527 -13.40 -9.63 13.56
N SER A 528 -13.98 -10.09 12.45
CA SER A 528 -13.97 -11.51 12.05
C SER A 528 -12.59 -12.08 11.71
N PHE A 529 -11.56 -11.23 11.55
CA PHE A 529 -10.17 -11.67 11.43
C PHE A 529 -9.56 -12.13 12.75
N ASN A 530 -10.27 -12.05 13.89
CA ASN A 530 -9.74 -12.48 15.18
C ASN A 530 -9.28 -13.96 15.20
N VAL A 531 -9.85 -14.80 14.33
CA VAL A 531 -9.41 -16.19 14.13
C VAL A 531 -7.97 -16.32 13.60
N ALA A 532 -7.42 -15.28 12.98
CA ALA A 532 -6.06 -15.27 12.46
C ALA A 532 -5.00 -15.19 13.57
N PHE A 533 -5.35 -14.71 14.78
CA PHE A 533 -4.41 -14.70 15.90
C PHE A 533 -3.94 -16.12 16.25
N PRO A 534 -4.85 -17.09 16.50
CA PRO A 534 -4.44 -18.48 16.65
C PRO A 534 -4.14 -19.20 15.34
N GLY A 535 -4.86 -18.90 14.26
CA GLY A 535 -4.77 -19.63 12.99
C GLY A 535 -3.53 -19.33 12.15
N LEU A 536 -3.01 -18.09 12.20
CA LEU A 536 -1.94 -17.61 11.32
C LEU A 536 -0.74 -17.11 12.11
N VAL A 537 -0.91 -16.16 13.03
CA VAL A 537 0.24 -15.63 13.81
C VAL A 537 0.63 -16.50 15.02
N GLY A 538 -0.16 -17.54 15.28
CA GLY A 538 0.19 -18.66 16.17
C GLY A 538 -0.12 -18.47 17.64
N ARG A 539 -0.80 -17.38 18.04
CA ARG A 539 -1.19 -17.12 19.43
C ARG A 539 -2.05 -18.27 19.99
N ASP A 540 -2.02 -18.49 21.30
CA ASP A 540 -2.86 -19.53 21.92
C ASP A 540 -4.36 -19.23 21.81
N ASP A 541 -4.71 -17.95 22.00
CA ASP A 541 -6.08 -17.46 22.00
C ASP A 541 -6.28 -16.31 21.03
N MET A 542 -7.54 -16.08 20.66
CA MET A 542 -7.97 -14.83 20.03
C MET A 542 -7.72 -13.62 20.95
N LEU A 543 -7.71 -12.41 20.39
CA LEU A 543 -7.79 -11.20 21.20
C LEU A 543 -9.15 -11.13 21.91
N THR A 544 -9.18 -10.49 23.08
CA THR A 544 -10.46 -10.20 23.74
C THR A 544 -11.31 -9.27 22.88
N GLU A 545 -12.63 -9.25 23.10
CA GLU A 545 -13.55 -8.38 22.36
C GLU A 545 -13.16 -6.89 22.44
N ALA A 546 -12.74 -6.42 23.62
CA ALA A 546 -12.31 -5.04 23.83
C ALA A 546 -11.05 -4.69 23.02
N GLU A 547 -10.10 -5.62 22.95
CA GLU A 547 -8.85 -5.45 22.20
C GLU A 547 -9.10 -5.48 20.69
N MET A 548 -9.87 -6.46 20.20
CA MET A 548 -10.23 -6.53 18.79
C MET A 548 -11.06 -5.32 18.37
N SER A 549 -11.93 -4.82 19.25
CA SER A 549 -12.67 -3.56 19.02
C SER A 549 -11.74 -2.36 18.91
N ALA A 550 -10.72 -2.25 19.77
CA ALA A 550 -9.72 -1.18 19.68
C ALA A 550 -8.93 -1.27 18.37
N PHE A 551 -8.51 -2.47 17.98
CA PHE A 551 -7.81 -2.68 16.71
C PHE A 551 -8.70 -2.33 15.51
N THR A 552 -9.96 -2.75 15.52
CA THR A 552 -10.94 -2.46 14.48
C THR A 552 -11.13 -0.96 14.28
N ARG A 553 -11.33 -0.20 15.37
CA ARG A 553 -11.46 1.26 15.28
C ARG A 553 -10.23 1.92 14.68
N PHE A 554 -9.03 1.44 15.03
CA PHE A 554 -7.80 1.93 14.40
C PHE A 554 -7.73 1.58 12.90
N ALA A 555 -8.04 0.35 12.53
CA ALA A 555 -7.96 -0.10 11.13
C ALA A 555 -8.92 0.66 10.21
N LEU A 556 -10.14 0.97 10.69
CA LEU A 556 -11.14 1.73 9.93
C LEU A 556 -10.78 3.23 9.77
N GLU A 557 -9.74 3.70 10.45
CA GLU A 557 -9.26 5.09 10.37
C GLU A 557 -8.13 5.28 9.35
N LEU A 558 -7.54 4.17 8.89
CA LEU A 558 -6.51 4.20 7.87
C LEU A 558 -7.13 4.60 6.54
N MET A 559 -6.59 5.66 5.91
CA MET A 559 -7.03 6.16 4.60
C MET A 559 -5.87 6.15 3.60
N TYR A 560 -6.22 6.07 2.32
CA TYR A 560 -5.23 6.26 1.26
C TYR A 560 -4.79 7.72 1.17
N PRO A 561 -3.52 8.01 0.87
CA PRO A 561 -3.13 9.34 0.43
C PRO A 561 -3.84 9.71 -0.89
N PRO A 562 -3.73 10.97 -1.34
CA PRO A 562 -4.14 11.34 -2.69
C PRO A 562 -3.47 10.46 -3.74
N ASN A 563 -4.16 10.21 -4.85
CA ASN A 563 -3.57 9.46 -5.96
C ASN A 563 -2.45 10.30 -6.61
N PRO A 564 -1.20 9.80 -6.66
CA PRO A 564 -0.05 10.55 -7.18
C PRO A 564 -0.10 10.78 -8.71
N ILE A 565 -0.89 9.99 -9.45
CA ILE A 565 -1.04 10.14 -10.91
C ILE A 565 -1.97 11.30 -11.26
N ARG A 566 -2.88 11.67 -10.34
CA ARG A 566 -3.86 12.74 -10.57
C ARG A 566 -3.21 14.12 -10.56
N ALA A 567 -3.60 14.94 -11.53
CA ALA A 567 -3.18 16.33 -11.61
C ALA A 567 -3.62 17.11 -10.35
N LEU A 568 -2.78 18.07 -9.91
CA LEU A 568 -3.01 18.84 -8.69
C LEU A 568 -4.23 19.76 -8.75
N ASP A 569 -4.64 20.16 -9.95
CA ASP A 569 -5.87 20.89 -10.18
C ASP A 569 -7.11 19.97 -10.30
N ASN A 570 -6.90 18.67 -10.08
CA ASN A 570 -7.89 17.61 -10.14
C ASN A 570 -8.50 17.38 -11.54
N SER A 571 -7.85 17.90 -12.59
CA SER A 571 -8.25 17.64 -13.98
C SER A 571 -7.82 16.25 -14.47
N LEU A 572 -8.55 15.73 -15.47
CA LEU A 572 -8.16 14.55 -16.23
C LEU A 572 -7.36 14.97 -17.47
N SER A 573 -6.29 14.25 -17.76
CA SER A 573 -5.65 14.31 -19.08
C SER A 573 -6.61 13.80 -20.17
N PRO A 574 -6.38 14.11 -21.45
CA PRO A 574 -7.26 13.66 -22.54
C PRO A 574 -7.46 12.15 -22.60
N ILE A 575 -6.43 11.36 -22.26
CA ILE A 575 -6.50 9.90 -22.30
C ILE A 575 -7.25 9.33 -21.08
N GLU A 576 -7.11 9.93 -19.90
CA GLU A 576 -7.88 9.55 -18.71
C GLU A 576 -9.35 9.94 -18.86
N ALA A 577 -9.67 11.10 -19.45
CA ALA A 577 -11.03 11.52 -19.74
C ALA A 577 -11.74 10.57 -20.74
N MET A 578 -10.98 10.04 -21.72
CA MET A 578 -11.48 8.98 -22.60
C MET A 578 -11.75 7.68 -21.81
N GLY A 579 -10.88 7.33 -20.86
CA GLY A 579 -11.05 6.18 -19.99
C GLY A 579 -12.28 6.32 -19.07
N GLU A 580 -12.48 7.48 -18.47
CA GLU A 580 -13.66 7.81 -17.65
C GLU A 580 -14.95 7.68 -18.47
N ALA A 581 -14.97 8.17 -19.71
CA ALA A 581 -16.12 8.02 -20.60
C ALA A 581 -16.45 6.55 -20.89
N ILE A 582 -15.42 5.69 -21.02
CA ILE A 582 -15.61 4.23 -21.15
C ILE A 582 -16.14 3.62 -19.86
N TYR A 583 -15.61 4.07 -18.72
CA TYR A 583 -15.97 3.58 -17.39
C TYR A 583 -17.46 3.78 -17.06
N HIS A 584 -17.99 4.95 -17.42
CA HIS A 584 -19.37 5.37 -17.15
C HIS A 584 -20.30 5.23 -18.35
N GLN A 585 -20.01 4.33 -19.31
CA GLN A 585 -20.84 4.18 -20.51
C GLN A 585 -22.31 3.94 -20.18
N LYS A 586 -23.18 4.67 -20.89
CA LYS A 586 -24.64 4.58 -20.77
C LYS A 586 -25.29 4.53 -22.15
N MET A 587 -26.50 3.99 -22.20
CA MET A 587 -27.37 3.97 -23.38
C MET A 587 -28.79 4.38 -22.99
N PRO A 588 -29.63 4.88 -23.93
CA PRO A 588 -31.03 5.11 -23.66
C PRO A 588 -31.72 3.82 -23.20
N GLN A 589 -32.48 3.89 -22.12
CA GLN A 589 -33.39 2.82 -21.74
C GLN A 589 -34.46 2.70 -22.81
N LEU A 590 -34.69 1.49 -23.31
CA LEU A 590 -35.71 1.20 -24.31
C LEU A 590 -36.89 0.49 -23.63
N ASP A 591 -38.11 0.80 -24.07
CA ASP A 591 -39.30 0.02 -23.71
C ASP A 591 -39.36 -1.30 -24.51
N GLU A 592 -40.42 -2.08 -24.31
CA GLU A 592 -40.63 -3.38 -24.98
C GLU A 592 -40.68 -3.26 -26.52
N ASP A 593 -41.00 -2.08 -27.06
CA ASP A 593 -41.07 -1.80 -28.50
C ASP A 593 -39.75 -1.21 -29.06
N GLY A 594 -38.73 -1.06 -28.22
CA GLY A 594 -37.43 -0.52 -28.62
C GLY A 594 -37.38 1.01 -28.71
N ILE A 595 -38.36 1.71 -28.12
CA ILE A 595 -38.43 3.18 -28.11
C ILE A 595 -37.76 3.74 -26.84
N PRO A 596 -36.96 4.81 -26.93
CA PRO A 596 -36.38 5.45 -25.76
C PRO A 596 -37.42 5.90 -24.75
N VAL A 597 -37.30 5.42 -23.52
CA VAL A 597 -38.09 5.87 -22.37
C VAL A 597 -37.72 7.31 -22.05
N LEU A 598 -38.72 8.17 -21.86
CA LEU A 598 -38.53 9.58 -21.48
C LEU A 598 -38.90 9.82 -20.02
N ASP A 599 -38.15 10.66 -19.32
CA ASP A 599 -38.48 11.16 -17.99
C ASP A 599 -39.65 12.17 -18.03
N GLU A 600 -40.10 12.62 -16.87
CA GLU A 600 -41.19 13.61 -16.74
C GLU A 600 -40.88 14.97 -17.42
N ASN A 601 -39.61 15.24 -17.71
CA ASN A 601 -39.13 16.45 -18.36
C ASN A 601 -38.87 16.25 -19.87
N GLY A 602 -39.13 15.06 -20.41
CA GLY A 602 -38.91 14.71 -21.82
C GLY A 602 -37.47 14.35 -22.18
N ASN A 603 -36.58 14.14 -21.21
CA ASN A 603 -35.22 13.66 -21.46
C ASN A 603 -35.21 12.13 -21.57
N MET A 604 -34.30 11.57 -22.38
CA MET A 604 -34.11 10.11 -22.41
C MET A 604 -33.63 9.62 -21.04
N VAL A 605 -34.32 8.62 -20.51
CA VAL A 605 -33.84 7.86 -19.35
C VAL A 605 -32.64 7.04 -19.81
N MET A 606 -31.52 7.18 -19.13
CA MET A 606 -30.28 6.50 -19.47
C MET A 606 -30.04 5.34 -18.52
N THR A 607 -29.71 4.17 -19.06
CA THR A 607 -29.29 2.98 -18.33
C THR A 607 -27.80 2.67 -18.61
N GLU A 608 -27.21 1.76 -17.86
CA GLU A 608 -25.85 1.29 -18.10
C GLU A 608 -25.73 0.66 -19.50
N LEU A 609 -24.64 0.95 -20.20
CA LEU A 609 -24.27 0.24 -21.41
C LEU A 609 -23.21 -0.81 -21.03
N PRO A 610 -23.54 -2.12 -21.08
CA PRO A 610 -22.65 -3.15 -20.54
C PRO A 610 -21.29 -3.19 -21.25
N VAL A 611 -20.23 -3.28 -20.46
CA VAL A 611 -18.83 -3.47 -20.88
C VAL A 611 -18.35 -4.88 -20.51
N ASP A 612 -18.92 -5.50 -19.47
CA ASP A 612 -18.62 -6.87 -19.02
C ASP A 612 -19.76 -7.88 -19.29
N ARG A 613 -20.73 -7.49 -20.13
CA ARG A 613 -22.02 -8.16 -20.44
C ARG A 613 -23.17 -7.91 -19.47
N LEU A 614 -22.91 -7.52 -18.23
CA LEU A 614 -23.95 -7.25 -17.23
C LEU A 614 -24.03 -5.77 -16.88
N HIS A 615 -22.86 -5.15 -16.68
CA HIS A 615 -22.69 -3.79 -16.20
C HIS A 615 -21.67 -3.02 -17.04
N ASN A 616 -21.71 -1.69 -16.95
CA ASN A 616 -20.51 -0.91 -17.23
C ASN A 616 -19.50 -1.06 -16.08
N CYS A 617 -18.30 -0.48 -16.19
CA CYS A 617 -17.31 -0.60 -15.12
C CYS A 617 -17.83 -0.06 -13.77
N ASN A 618 -18.61 1.03 -13.79
CA ASN A 618 -19.16 1.64 -12.59
C ASN A 618 -20.25 0.80 -11.88
N GLY A 619 -20.97 -0.07 -12.60
CA GLY A 619 -22.03 -0.90 -12.01
C GLY A 619 -21.48 -1.88 -10.97
N CYS A 620 -20.33 -2.50 -11.26
CA CYS A 620 -19.61 -3.33 -10.29
C CYS A 620 -18.67 -2.48 -9.43
N HIS A 621 -17.76 -1.74 -10.07
CA HIS A 621 -16.74 -0.92 -9.42
C HIS A 621 -17.28 0.49 -9.19
N THR A 622 -18.23 0.68 -8.30
CA THR A 622 -18.87 1.99 -8.12
C THR A 622 -17.89 3.10 -7.74
N TYR A 623 -17.93 4.21 -8.50
CA TYR A 623 -17.37 5.51 -8.13
C TYR A 623 -18.53 6.45 -7.75
N ASP A 624 -18.65 6.73 -6.47
CA ASP A 624 -19.58 7.71 -5.93
C ASP A 624 -18.96 8.34 -4.67
N PRO A 625 -18.34 9.53 -4.76
CA PRO A 625 -17.72 10.17 -3.62
C PRO A 625 -18.72 10.62 -2.53
N GLN A 626 -20.03 10.57 -2.79
CA GLN A 626 -21.09 10.88 -1.82
C GLN A 626 -21.76 9.63 -1.25
N GLY A 627 -21.29 8.43 -1.62
CA GLY A 627 -21.84 7.17 -1.12
C GLY A 627 -21.89 7.14 0.41
N ASN A 628 -23.09 6.95 0.97
CA ASN A 628 -23.37 6.96 2.42
C ASN A 628 -23.05 8.28 3.15
N LEU A 629 -22.98 9.43 2.43
CA LEU A 629 -22.85 10.74 3.05
C LEU A 629 -23.96 10.99 4.08
N GLY A 630 -23.57 11.45 5.27
CA GLY A 630 -24.47 11.69 6.40
C GLY A 630 -24.69 10.48 7.32
N PHE A 631 -24.27 9.28 6.90
CA PHE A 631 -24.30 8.07 7.72
C PHE A 631 -22.92 7.66 8.24
N THR A 632 -21.86 7.97 7.49
CA THR A 632 -20.45 7.75 7.88
C THR A 632 -19.66 9.06 7.87
N ASP A 633 -18.58 9.12 8.66
CA ASP A 633 -17.60 10.20 8.65
C ASP A 633 -16.60 10.11 7.48
N LYS A 634 -16.58 8.96 6.77
CA LYS A 634 -15.70 8.68 5.62
C LYS A 634 -16.52 8.25 4.40
N PRO A 635 -17.39 9.13 3.87
CA PRO A 635 -18.25 8.78 2.74
C PRO A 635 -17.45 8.48 1.47
N GLY A 636 -18.09 7.72 0.60
CA GLY A 636 -17.67 7.49 -0.77
C GLY A 636 -17.36 6.03 -1.11
N PHE A 637 -17.73 5.64 -2.32
CA PHE A 637 -17.34 4.41 -3.00
C PHE A 637 -16.26 4.73 -4.03
N PHE A 638 -15.09 4.08 -3.92
CA PHE A 638 -13.94 4.37 -4.77
C PHE A 638 -13.50 3.14 -5.56
N GLY A 639 -14.33 2.76 -6.54
CA GLY A 639 -14.09 1.65 -7.46
C GLY A 639 -14.60 0.33 -6.90
N THR A 640 -15.63 0.35 -6.04
CA THR A 640 -16.27 -0.85 -5.49
C THR A 640 -17.68 -0.55 -5.01
N SER A 641 -18.61 -1.46 -5.27
CA SER A 641 -19.97 -1.45 -4.70
C SER A 641 -20.05 -2.15 -3.34
N GLY A 642 -18.96 -2.77 -2.86
CA GLY A 642 -18.94 -3.63 -1.68
C GLY A 642 -19.59 -5.01 -1.87
N ARG A 643 -20.18 -5.27 -3.04
CA ARG A 643 -20.93 -6.49 -3.39
C ARG A 643 -20.05 -7.61 -3.89
N LEU A 644 -20.62 -8.81 -4.00
CA LEU A 644 -19.98 -9.97 -4.61
C LEU A 644 -20.21 -10.00 -6.13
N SER A 645 -19.18 -10.38 -6.89
CA SER A 645 -19.24 -10.67 -8.33
C SER A 645 -18.67 -12.04 -8.68
N PHE A 646 -18.94 -12.50 -9.91
CA PHE A 646 -18.42 -13.74 -10.49
C PHE A 646 -17.93 -13.51 -11.92
N GLU A 647 -16.60 -13.43 -12.09
CA GLU A 647 -15.95 -13.13 -13.38
C GLU A 647 -15.28 -14.36 -14.00
N ASN A 648 -15.93 -15.53 -13.92
CA ASN A 648 -15.35 -16.83 -14.31
C ASN A 648 -14.03 -17.15 -13.56
N LEU A 649 -13.90 -16.61 -12.36
CA LEU A 649 -12.87 -16.96 -11.39
C LEU A 649 -13.28 -18.24 -10.64
N PRO A 650 -12.34 -18.96 -10.01
CA PRO A 650 -12.63 -20.26 -9.39
C PRO A 650 -13.52 -20.18 -8.13
N MET A 651 -14.01 -19.00 -7.77
CA MET A 651 -14.93 -18.72 -6.68
C MET A 651 -15.55 -17.33 -6.86
N VAL A 652 -16.52 -16.98 -6.01
CA VAL A 652 -17.06 -15.61 -5.94
C VAL A 652 -16.09 -14.68 -5.21
N PHE A 653 -16.05 -13.44 -5.64
CA PHE A 653 -15.16 -12.42 -5.08
C PHE A 653 -15.95 -11.17 -4.72
N LYS A 654 -15.55 -10.49 -3.65
CA LYS A 654 -15.99 -9.12 -3.38
C LYS A 654 -15.36 -8.20 -4.42
N VAL A 655 -16.14 -7.29 -4.98
CA VAL A 655 -15.61 -6.29 -5.90
C VAL A 655 -14.59 -5.42 -5.17
N ALA A 656 -13.32 -5.49 -5.59
CA ALA A 656 -12.24 -4.74 -4.94
C ALA A 656 -12.22 -3.27 -5.40
N HIS A 657 -11.80 -2.36 -4.52
CA HIS A 657 -11.65 -0.94 -4.82
C HIS A 657 -10.50 -0.68 -5.82
N PHE A 658 -10.47 0.50 -6.46
CA PHE A 658 -9.41 0.86 -7.42
C PHE A 658 -8.35 1.84 -6.92
N ARG A 659 -8.48 2.35 -5.69
CA ARG A 659 -7.56 3.38 -5.11
C ARG A 659 -6.06 3.07 -5.20
N ASN A 660 -5.66 1.80 -5.22
CA ASN A 660 -4.25 1.39 -5.21
C ASN A 660 -3.76 0.72 -6.51
N MET A 661 -4.51 0.82 -7.62
CA MET A 661 -4.13 0.16 -8.87
C MET A 661 -2.73 0.58 -9.36
N TYR A 662 -2.36 1.86 -9.19
CA TYR A 662 -1.04 2.37 -9.55
C TYR A 662 0.11 1.72 -8.76
N GLN A 663 -0.15 1.21 -7.54
CA GLN A 663 0.85 0.56 -6.70
C GLN A 663 1.16 -0.88 -7.13
N LYS A 664 0.37 -1.46 -8.05
CA LYS A 664 0.53 -2.83 -8.55
C LYS A 664 1.30 -2.94 -9.87
N VAL A 665 1.76 -1.81 -10.43
CA VAL A 665 2.54 -1.77 -11.67
C VAL A 665 3.93 -2.35 -11.41
N GLY A 666 4.36 -3.33 -12.22
CA GLY A 666 5.73 -3.86 -12.14
C GLY A 666 5.97 -5.26 -12.70
N MET A 667 4.93 -6.09 -12.83
CA MET A 667 5.03 -7.47 -13.35
C MET A 667 5.03 -7.50 -14.89
N PHE A 668 4.09 -6.79 -15.53
CA PHE A 668 3.86 -6.65 -16.98
C PHE A 668 3.56 -7.94 -17.76
N ALA A 669 4.35 -8.99 -17.59
CA ALA A 669 4.18 -10.27 -18.24
C ALA A 669 3.32 -11.23 -17.42
N SER A 670 2.41 -11.93 -18.09
CA SER A 670 1.58 -12.98 -17.50
C SER A 670 2.03 -14.37 -17.93
N SER A 671 1.48 -15.38 -17.26
CA SER A 671 1.56 -16.78 -17.68
C SER A 671 1.08 -16.96 -19.14
N PRO A 672 1.76 -17.72 -20.01
CA PRO A 672 1.40 -17.84 -21.43
C PRO A 672 -0.02 -18.38 -21.70
N ASP A 673 -0.47 -19.26 -20.82
CA ASP A 673 -1.79 -19.91 -20.75
C ASP A 673 -2.90 -18.99 -20.25
N SER A 674 -2.54 -17.89 -19.57
CA SER A 674 -3.53 -16.87 -19.17
C SER A 674 -4.04 -16.04 -20.36
N ASN A 675 -3.49 -16.24 -21.56
CA ASN A 675 -4.03 -15.67 -22.79
C ASN A 675 -5.46 -16.17 -23.01
N ARG A 676 -6.42 -15.24 -22.93
CA ARG A 676 -7.83 -15.58 -23.02
C ARG A 676 -8.19 -15.86 -24.47
N THR A 677 -8.96 -16.92 -24.71
CA THR A 677 -9.44 -17.31 -26.05
C THR A 677 -10.04 -16.09 -26.74
N LEU A 678 -9.65 -15.85 -28.00
CA LEU A 678 -10.03 -14.67 -28.79
C LEU A 678 -9.32 -13.37 -28.36
N THR A 679 -8.04 -13.38 -28.01
CA THR A 679 -7.29 -12.13 -27.76
C THR A 679 -5.97 -12.10 -28.51
N PRO A 680 -5.65 -11.04 -29.28
CA PRO A 680 -4.42 -10.93 -30.04
C PRO A 680 -3.24 -10.45 -29.17
N SER A 681 -3.23 -10.71 -27.85
CA SER A 681 -2.12 -10.29 -26.99
C SER A 681 -0.89 -11.14 -27.31
N PRO A 682 0.21 -10.53 -27.79
CA PRO A 682 1.44 -11.27 -28.05
C PRO A 682 1.92 -11.90 -26.74
N GLN A 683 2.16 -13.21 -26.75
CA GLN A 683 2.85 -13.84 -25.62
C GLN A 683 4.25 -13.24 -25.52
N ILE A 684 4.61 -12.76 -24.33
CA ILE A 684 5.96 -12.29 -24.07
C ILE A 684 6.87 -13.52 -24.03
N ASN A 685 7.79 -13.61 -25.00
CA ASN A 685 8.81 -14.64 -25.10
C ASN A 685 10.04 -14.04 -25.81
N PRO A 686 11.25 -14.08 -25.23
CA PRO A 686 11.61 -14.67 -23.93
C PRO A 686 10.98 -13.94 -22.73
N SER A 687 11.18 -14.50 -21.52
CA SER A 687 10.82 -13.82 -20.28
C SER A 687 11.53 -12.46 -20.17
N ILE A 688 10.92 -11.50 -19.49
CA ILE A 688 11.43 -10.13 -19.35
C ILE A 688 11.74 -9.79 -17.89
N PRO A 689 12.74 -8.94 -17.61
CA PRO A 689 12.93 -8.36 -16.29
C PRO A 689 11.69 -7.63 -15.80
N ALA A 690 11.33 -7.85 -14.54
CA ALA A 690 10.22 -7.22 -13.86
C ALA A 690 10.68 -6.74 -12.48
N VAL A 691 10.14 -5.60 -12.03
CA VAL A 691 10.38 -5.07 -10.68
C VAL A 691 9.46 -5.72 -9.63
N ARG A 692 8.44 -6.49 -10.08
CA ARG A 692 7.50 -7.20 -9.21
C ARG A 692 7.16 -8.58 -9.78
N GLY A 693 6.92 -9.54 -8.88
CA GLY A 693 6.45 -10.88 -9.22
C GLY A 693 4.93 -11.02 -9.39
N TYR A 694 4.15 -10.07 -8.86
CA TYR A 694 2.69 -10.13 -8.86
C TYR A 694 2.09 -8.87 -9.45
N GLY A 695 1.01 -9.02 -10.23
CA GLY A 695 0.29 -7.92 -10.86
C GLY A 695 -1.14 -7.78 -10.36
N PHE A 696 -2.07 -7.86 -11.30
CA PHE A 696 -3.51 -7.70 -11.16
C PHE A 696 -4.24 -9.05 -11.06
N GLN A 697 -5.54 -9.02 -10.77
CA GLN A 697 -6.37 -10.12 -10.23
C GLN A 697 -6.11 -10.42 -8.74
N PRO A 698 -7.03 -11.14 -8.06
CA PRO A 698 -6.86 -11.46 -6.64
C PRO A 698 -5.55 -12.18 -6.34
N ASP A 699 -5.14 -13.13 -7.18
CA ASP A 699 -3.91 -13.94 -7.05
C ASP A 699 -2.64 -13.26 -7.61
N GLY A 700 -2.80 -12.15 -8.34
CA GLY A 700 -1.71 -11.42 -8.97
C GLY A 700 -1.19 -12.00 -10.29
N ALA A 701 -1.91 -12.92 -10.95
CA ALA A 701 -1.42 -13.62 -12.15
C ALA A 701 -1.40 -12.76 -13.44
N VAL A 702 -2.10 -11.64 -13.46
CA VAL A 702 -2.21 -10.79 -14.65
C VAL A 702 -1.26 -9.60 -14.59
N GLY A 703 -0.25 -9.52 -15.45
CA GLY A 703 0.84 -8.55 -15.33
C GLY A 703 0.46 -7.10 -15.67
N SER A 704 -0.65 -6.86 -16.37
CA SER A 704 -1.14 -5.50 -16.70
C SER A 704 -2.66 -5.40 -16.74
N VAL A 705 -3.19 -4.21 -16.46
CA VAL A 705 -4.63 -3.91 -16.60
C VAL A 705 -5.07 -4.11 -18.05
N GLU A 706 -4.27 -3.71 -19.04
CA GLU A 706 -4.63 -3.93 -20.44
C GLU A 706 -4.73 -5.41 -20.80
N HIS A 707 -3.88 -6.27 -20.23
CA HIS A 707 -4.03 -7.71 -20.39
C HIS A 707 -5.33 -8.21 -19.73
N HIS A 708 -5.64 -7.75 -18.51
CA HIS A 708 -6.91 -8.08 -17.85
C HIS A 708 -8.13 -7.74 -18.72
N LEU A 709 -8.12 -6.55 -19.32
CA LEU A 709 -9.17 -6.03 -20.20
C LEU A 709 -9.26 -6.73 -21.57
N THR A 710 -8.42 -7.72 -21.83
CA THR A 710 -8.61 -8.62 -22.99
C THR A 710 -9.59 -9.76 -22.67
N GLY A 711 -9.97 -9.96 -21.41
CA GLY A 711 -10.83 -11.08 -21.04
C GLY A 711 -12.13 -11.15 -21.84
N GLN A 712 -12.62 -12.37 -22.09
CA GLN A 712 -13.76 -12.63 -22.97
C GLN A 712 -15.03 -11.84 -22.59
N VAL A 713 -15.22 -11.56 -21.30
CA VAL A 713 -16.31 -10.73 -20.77
C VAL A 713 -16.27 -9.29 -21.31
N PHE A 714 -15.08 -8.76 -21.61
CA PHE A 714 -14.88 -7.42 -22.13
C PHE A 714 -14.93 -7.32 -23.65
N VAL A 715 -15.01 -8.44 -24.38
CA VAL A 715 -15.01 -8.41 -25.85
C VAL A 715 -16.33 -7.82 -26.35
N LYS A 716 -16.23 -6.79 -27.21
CA LYS A 716 -17.39 -6.23 -27.91
C LYS A 716 -18.05 -7.28 -28.80
N ASN A 717 -19.35 -7.46 -28.63
CA ASN A 717 -20.18 -8.32 -29.47
C ASN A 717 -21.59 -7.73 -29.59
N MET A 718 -22.18 -7.79 -30.78
CA MET A 718 -23.54 -7.29 -31.05
C MET A 718 -24.54 -8.43 -31.33
N ASN A 719 -24.13 -9.71 -31.31
CA ASN A 719 -25.06 -10.81 -31.52
C ASN A 719 -25.94 -11.11 -30.29
N PHE A 720 -27.24 -10.90 -30.44
CA PHE A 720 -28.29 -11.17 -29.44
C PHE A 720 -28.70 -12.66 -29.35
N SER A 721 -28.23 -13.50 -30.27
CA SER A 721 -28.57 -14.93 -30.39
C SER A 721 -27.58 -15.86 -29.70
N ASN A 722 -26.43 -15.33 -29.25
CA ASN A 722 -25.39 -16.10 -28.59
C ASN A 722 -25.86 -16.50 -27.17
N PRO A 723 -25.62 -17.74 -26.70
CA PRO A 723 -25.94 -18.15 -25.32
C PRO A 723 -25.33 -17.26 -24.23
N ILE A 724 -24.34 -16.41 -24.54
CA ILE A 724 -23.71 -15.49 -23.59
C ILE A 724 -24.16 -14.01 -23.74
N GLY A 725 -25.14 -13.73 -24.61
CA GLY A 725 -25.72 -12.39 -24.80
C GLY A 725 -24.83 -11.36 -25.51
N PRO A 726 -25.39 -10.19 -25.88
CA PRO A 726 -24.66 -9.09 -26.49
C PRO A 726 -23.80 -8.33 -25.45
N ASN A 727 -22.68 -7.75 -25.88
CA ASN A 727 -21.85 -6.84 -25.08
C ASN A 727 -21.57 -5.55 -25.87
N PRO A 728 -22.59 -4.70 -26.06
CA PRO A 728 -22.53 -3.59 -27.01
C PRO A 728 -21.57 -2.46 -26.59
N GLY A 729 -21.34 -2.27 -25.30
CA GLY A 729 -20.32 -1.36 -24.74
C GLY A 729 -18.94 -1.98 -24.55
N GLY A 730 -18.80 -3.27 -24.86
CA GLY A 730 -17.54 -3.99 -24.76
C GLY A 730 -16.40 -3.33 -25.53
N LEU A 731 -15.18 -3.66 -25.15
CA LEU A 731 -13.96 -3.17 -25.76
C LEU A 731 -13.76 -3.83 -27.13
N PRO A 732 -13.49 -3.04 -28.20
CA PRO A 732 -13.16 -3.61 -29.50
C PRO A 732 -11.93 -4.53 -29.37
N THR A 733 -12.08 -5.77 -29.76
CA THR A 733 -10.96 -6.73 -29.86
C THR A 733 -10.81 -7.19 -31.31
N PHE A 734 -11.95 -7.31 -31.99
CA PHE A 734 -12.06 -7.74 -33.37
C PHE A 734 -12.94 -6.80 -34.18
N LYS A 735 -12.75 -6.79 -35.50
CA LYS A 735 -13.75 -6.26 -36.43
C LYS A 735 -15.01 -7.12 -36.37
N LEU A 736 -16.18 -6.50 -36.49
CA LEU A 736 -17.45 -7.21 -36.55
C LEU A 736 -17.88 -7.39 -38.02
N ASP A 737 -18.59 -8.48 -38.30
CA ASP A 737 -19.27 -8.67 -39.59
C ASP A 737 -20.60 -7.90 -39.66
N GLU A 738 -21.35 -8.08 -40.76
CA GLU A 738 -22.64 -7.41 -40.98
C GLU A 738 -23.74 -7.82 -39.99
N PHE A 739 -23.58 -8.97 -39.33
CA PHE A 739 -24.49 -9.49 -38.31
C PHE A 739 -24.04 -9.15 -36.89
N GLY A 740 -22.90 -8.47 -36.74
CA GLY A 740 -22.36 -8.05 -35.46
C GLY A 740 -21.50 -9.10 -34.77
N GLU A 741 -21.06 -10.13 -35.48
CA GLU A 741 -20.20 -11.19 -34.96
C GLU A 741 -18.71 -10.86 -35.08
N PRO A 742 -17.86 -11.22 -34.10
CA PRO A 742 -16.42 -11.03 -34.19
C PRO A 742 -15.78 -11.81 -35.34
N LEU A 743 -15.14 -11.10 -36.28
CA LEU A 743 -14.22 -11.65 -37.27
C LEU A 743 -12.85 -11.88 -36.63
N PRO A 744 -12.04 -12.86 -37.08
CA PRO A 744 -10.68 -13.09 -36.56
C PRO A 744 -9.67 -12.03 -37.06
N ILE A 745 -10.06 -10.76 -37.10
CA ILE A 745 -9.29 -9.61 -37.55
C ILE A 745 -9.21 -8.63 -36.38
N PRO A 746 -8.02 -8.40 -35.78
CA PRO A 746 -7.88 -7.48 -34.65
C PRO A 746 -8.39 -6.07 -34.97
N ASP A 747 -9.07 -5.43 -34.02
CA ASP A 747 -9.44 -4.01 -34.13
C ASP A 747 -8.42 -3.11 -33.41
N PRO A 748 -7.67 -2.26 -34.13
CA PRO A 748 -6.72 -1.34 -33.52
C PRO A 748 -7.35 -0.36 -32.53
N ALA A 749 -8.63 0.01 -32.69
CA ALA A 749 -9.34 0.91 -31.79
C ALA A 749 -9.39 0.35 -30.36
N GLY A 750 -9.34 -0.98 -30.22
CA GLY A 750 -9.29 -1.67 -28.95
C GLY A 750 -8.08 -1.33 -28.09
N PHE A 751 -6.91 -1.17 -28.70
CA PHE A 751 -5.68 -0.87 -27.96
C PHE A 751 -5.77 0.51 -27.32
N GLN A 752 -6.30 1.50 -28.04
CA GLN A 752 -6.52 2.84 -27.51
C GLN A 752 -7.55 2.83 -26.39
N ALA A 753 -8.67 2.10 -26.55
CA ALA A 753 -9.70 2.00 -25.51
C ALA A 753 -9.17 1.35 -24.22
N ARG A 754 -8.42 0.24 -24.33
CA ARG A 754 -7.77 -0.42 -23.18
C ARG A 754 -6.75 0.49 -22.50
N ARG A 755 -5.93 1.20 -23.29
CA ARG A 755 -4.96 2.17 -22.76
C ARG A 755 -5.64 3.34 -22.04
N ALA A 756 -6.73 3.87 -22.60
CA ALA A 756 -7.52 4.93 -21.99
C ALA A 756 -8.12 4.49 -20.65
N LEU A 757 -8.78 3.33 -20.63
CA LEU A 757 -9.36 2.79 -19.40
C LEU A 757 -8.27 2.49 -18.35
N SER A 758 -7.14 1.89 -18.76
CA SER A 758 -6.00 1.62 -17.87
C SER A 758 -5.43 2.92 -17.26
N ALA A 759 -5.26 3.98 -18.05
CA ALA A 759 -4.81 5.29 -17.56
C ALA A 759 -5.77 5.87 -16.50
N TYR A 760 -7.09 5.84 -16.77
CA TYR A 760 -8.08 6.29 -15.80
C TYR A 760 -8.06 5.46 -14.50
N LEU A 761 -7.91 4.14 -14.60
CA LEU A 761 -7.82 3.26 -13.44
C LEU A 761 -6.55 3.49 -12.61
N PHE A 762 -5.43 3.88 -13.22
CA PHE A 762 -4.23 4.28 -12.47
C PHE A 762 -4.36 5.65 -11.81
N ALA A 763 -5.15 6.55 -12.40
CA ALA A 763 -5.48 7.85 -11.84
C ALA A 763 -6.74 7.82 -10.96
N PHE A 764 -7.23 6.65 -10.54
CA PHE A 764 -8.49 6.57 -9.83
C PHE A 764 -8.48 7.36 -8.51
N ASP A 765 -9.55 8.10 -8.25
CA ASP A 765 -9.66 8.97 -7.07
C ASP A 765 -9.57 8.19 -5.74
N SER A 766 -9.10 8.85 -4.69
CA SER A 766 -9.12 8.34 -3.31
C SER A 766 -9.96 9.26 -2.41
N ASN A 767 -10.02 8.94 -1.12
CA ASN A 767 -10.71 9.75 -0.12
C ASN A 767 -10.14 11.18 0.00
N PHE A 768 -8.90 11.40 -0.43
CA PHE A 768 -8.28 12.73 -0.47
C PHE A 768 -8.04 13.19 -1.90
N LYS A 769 -8.30 14.48 -2.14
CA LYS A 769 -8.08 15.10 -3.45
C LYS A 769 -6.60 15.38 -3.70
N PRO A 770 -6.16 15.45 -4.96
CA PRO A 770 -4.75 15.54 -5.35
C PRO A 770 -3.96 16.68 -4.69
N ILE A 771 -4.62 17.78 -4.34
CA ILE A 771 -3.98 18.95 -3.75
C ILE A 771 -3.63 18.78 -2.25
N VAL A 772 -4.23 17.79 -1.57
CA VAL A 772 -4.00 17.56 -0.13
C VAL A 772 -2.55 17.12 0.10
N GLY A 773 -1.90 17.69 1.12
CA GLY A 773 -0.49 17.46 1.43
C GLY A 773 0.48 18.38 0.69
N GLN A 774 0.02 19.12 -0.32
CA GLN A 774 0.86 20.09 -1.02
C GLN A 774 1.23 21.26 -0.12
N GLN A 775 2.51 21.64 -0.14
CA GLN A 775 3.08 22.71 0.66
C GLN A 775 4.00 23.60 -0.19
N VAL A 776 3.98 24.91 0.04
CA VAL A 776 4.93 25.86 -0.56
C VAL A 776 5.30 26.93 0.47
N THR A 777 6.54 27.43 0.41
CA THR A 777 7.00 28.53 1.26
C THR A 777 7.20 29.79 0.43
N TYR A 778 6.50 30.85 0.80
CA TYR A 778 6.63 32.20 0.25
C TYR A 778 7.63 33.01 1.08
N THR A 779 8.58 33.66 0.41
CA THR A 779 9.62 34.49 1.03
C THR A 779 9.66 35.84 0.32
N ARG A 780 10.45 36.79 0.85
CA ARG A 780 10.66 38.09 0.18
C ARG A 780 11.26 37.94 -1.23
N GLN A 781 12.05 36.90 -1.42
CA GLN A 781 12.72 36.58 -2.68
C GLN A 781 11.95 35.58 -3.53
N ALA A 782 10.79 35.08 -3.06
CA ALA A 782 10.02 34.10 -3.80
C ALA A 782 9.55 34.67 -5.14
N GLY A 783 9.72 33.87 -6.20
CA GLY A 783 9.29 34.20 -7.56
C GLY A 783 7.78 34.13 -7.74
N GLY A 784 7.33 34.35 -8.99
CA GLY A 784 5.92 34.23 -9.36
C GLY A 784 5.36 32.81 -9.18
N ASP A 785 6.21 31.79 -9.26
CA ASP A 785 5.84 30.38 -9.14
C ASP A 785 5.32 29.97 -7.75
N ALA A 786 5.87 30.52 -6.66
CA ALA A 786 5.31 30.34 -5.32
C ALA A 786 3.91 30.94 -5.24
N GLY A 787 3.71 32.11 -5.85
CA GLY A 787 2.41 32.78 -5.96
C GLY A 787 1.40 31.94 -6.75
N ASP A 788 1.81 31.40 -7.90
CA ASP A 788 0.97 30.53 -8.74
C ASP A 788 0.54 29.26 -8.00
N ARG A 789 1.47 28.65 -7.24
CA ARG A 789 1.16 27.47 -6.41
C ARG A 789 0.17 27.80 -5.29
N ILE A 790 0.31 28.95 -4.64
CA ILE A 790 -0.66 29.46 -3.65
C ILE A 790 -2.02 29.70 -4.30
N GLY A 791 -2.05 30.31 -5.49
CA GLY A 791 -3.26 30.51 -6.28
C GLY A 791 -3.97 29.19 -6.62
N LEU A 792 -3.22 28.17 -7.04
CA LEU A 792 -3.73 26.83 -7.26
C LEU A 792 -4.37 26.27 -5.99
N MET A 793 -3.63 26.26 -4.87
CA MET A 793 -4.15 25.75 -3.59
C MET A 793 -5.40 26.50 -3.13
N ALA A 794 -5.44 27.83 -3.26
CA ALA A 794 -6.61 28.64 -2.91
C ALA A 794 -7.81 28.31 -3.81
N SER A 795 -7.58 28.05 -5.10
CA SER A 795 -8.63 27.63 -6.03
C SER A 795 -9.21 26.28 -5.66
N ARG A 796 -8.38 25.33 -5.22
CA ARG A 796 -8.83 23.98 -4.82
C ARG A 796 -9.53 24.01 -3.47
N ALA A 797 -9.06 24.83 -2.52
CA ALA A 797 -9.74 25.06 -1.26
C ALA A 797 -11.15 25.67 -1.47
N ALA A 798 -11.31 26.59 -2.42
CA ALA A 798 -12.62 27.15 -2.78
C ALA A 798 -13.59 26.12 -3.38
N MET A 799 -13.08 25.02 -3.94
CA MET A 799 -13.88 23.88 -4.41
C MET A 799 -14.19 22.85 -3.30
N GLY A 800 -13.73 23.09 -2.07
CA GLY A 800 -13.89 22.16 -0.95
C GLY A 800 -12.98 20.93 -1.05
N GLU A 801 -11.87 21.00 -1.79
CA GLU A 801 -10.96 19.86 -1.97
C GLU A 801 -9.86 19.77 -0.89
N CYS A 802 -9.60 20.85 -0.16
CA CYS A 802 -8.66 20.92 0.97
C CYS A 802 -9.05 22.07 1.90
N ASP A 803 -8.59 22.04 3.15
CA ASP A 803 -8.48 23.27 3.95
C ASP A 803 -7.10 23.90 3.66
N LEU A 804 -7.06 25.17 3.25
CA LEU A 804 -5.80 25.87 3.04
C LEU A 804 -5.37 26.61 4.31
N VAL A 805 -4.23 26.23 4.86
CA VAL A 805 -3.63 26.85 6.04
C VAL A 805 -2.31 27.54 5.71
N ALA A 806 -1.92 28.52 6.53
CA ALA A 806 -0.61 29.13 6.48
C ALA A 806 0.00 29.28 7.87
N LYS A 807 1.33 29.14 7.97
CA LYS A 807 2.11 29.39 9.19
C LYS A 807 3.20 30.41 8.90
N ALA A 808 3.35 31.40 9.77
CA ALA A 808 4.37 32.45 9.65
C ALA A 808 4.93 32.81 11.03
N ASN A 809 6.20 33.23 11.09
CA ASN A 809 6.76 33.80 12.32
C ASN A 809 6.51 35.31 12.35
N LEU A 810 5.68 35.78 13.27
CA LEU A 810 5.34 37.19 13.46
C LEU A 810 5.58 37.58 14.92
N LEU A 811 6.24 38.72 15.14
CA LEU A 811 6.60 39.23 16.48
C LEU A 811 7.33 38.20 17.35
N GLY A 812 8.15 37.34 16.73
CA GLY A 812 8.95 36.31 17.41
C GLY A 812 8.17 35.07 17.85
N ARG A 813 6.96 34.85 17.30
CA ARG A 813 6.13 33.68 17.55
C ARG A 813 5.60 33.12 16.25
N GLU A 814 5.36 31.82 16.21
CA GLU A 814 4.56 31.24 15.14
C GLU A 814 3.11 31.74 15.24
N ARG A 815 2.52 32.02 14.08
CA ARG A 815 1.13 32.40 13.89
C ARG A 815 0.54 31.53 12.80
N GLY A 816 -0.63 30.98 13.05
CA GLY A 816 -1.39 30.26 12.05
C GLY A 816 -2.53 31.07 11.45
N PHE A 817 -2.83 30.73 10.21
CA PHE A 817 -3.91 31.32 9.43
C PHE A 817 -4.68 30.22 8.70
N ILE A 818 -6.00 30.37 8.62
CA ILE A 818 -6.87 29.49 7.82
C ILE A 818 -7.58 30.31 6.75
N TYR A 819 -7.67 29.77 5.54
CA TYR A 819 -8.36 30.40 4.42
C TYR A 819 -9.87 30.11 4.48
N GLU A 820 -10.67 31.16 4.65
CA GLU A 820 -12.12 31.10 4.78
C GLU A 820 -12.74 32.24 3.96
N SER A 821 -13.65 31.93 3.03
CA SER A 821 -14.41 32.92 2.24
C SER A 821 -13.53 33.98 1.53
N GLY A 822 -12.37 33.60 1.00
CA GLY A 822 -11.46 34.52 0.30
C GLY A 822 -10.50 35.30 1.20
N LEU A 823 -10.55 35.09 2.52
CA LEU A 823 -9.71 35.77 3.50
C LEU A 823 -8.95 34.76 4.36
N TYR A 824 -7.89 35.20 5.04
CA TYR A 824 -7.11 34.42 5.98
C TYR A 824 -7.38 34.88 7.41
N ARG A 825 -8.06 34.05 8.20
CA ARG A 825 -8.31 34.30 9.63
C ARG A 825 -7.11 33.85 10.45
N SER A 826 -6.63 34.69 11.37
CA SER A 826 -5.51 34.39 12.28
C SER A 826 -5.96 33.55 13.47
N ASP A 827 -5.02 32.82 14.05
CA ASP A 827 -5.06 32.20 15.38
C ASP A 827 -5.13 33.19 16.56
N SER A 828 -5.36 34.48 16.32
CA SER A 828 -5.48 35.49 17.38
C SER A 828 -6.53 36.54 17.03
N SER A 829 -7.42 36.78 17.98
CA SER A 829 -8.47 37.80 17.89
C SER A 829 -7.95 39.24 17.76
N LEU A 830 -6.66 39.47 18.01
CA LEU A 830 -6.01 40.77 17.82
C LEU A 830 -5.80 41.14 16.36
N PHE A 831 -5.81 40.17 15.44
CA PHE A 831 -5.60 40.41 14.01
C PHE A 831 -6.93 40.24 13.26
N PRO A 832 -7.35 41.24 12.46
CA PRO A 832 -8.48 41.04 11.56
C PRO A 832 -8.13 40.01 10.47
N PRO A 833 -9.13 39.36 9.85
CA PRO A 833 -8.91 38.54 8.67
C PRO A 833 -8.18 39.32 7.57
N LEU A 834 -7.19 38.68 6.94
CA LEU A 834 -6.31 39.29 5.94
C LEU A 834 -6.71 38.84 4.53
N THR A 835 -6.67 39.75 3.56
CA THR A 835 -6.69 39.36 2.14
C THR A 835 -5.41 38.59 1.77
N PRO A 836 -5.41 37.79 0.70
CA PRO A 836 -4.19 37.10 0.23
C PRO A 836 -3.01 38.06 0.04
N ALA A 837 -3.24 39.23 -0.58
CA ALA A 837 -2.20 40.24 -0.77
C ALA A 837 -1.65 40.80 0.56
N GLN A 838 -2.52 41.03 1.55
CA GLN A 838 -2.10 41.48 2.88
C GLN A 838 -1.27 40.41 3.59
N LEU A 839 -1.68 39.14 3.55
CA LEU A 839 -0.91 38.04 4.15
C LEU A 839 0.48 37.93 3.52
N LEU A 840 0.57 37.90 2.19
CA LEU A 840 1.86 37.82 1.48
C LEU A 840 2.77 39.02 1.78
N SER A 841 2.21 40.21 1.99
CA SER A 841 2.97 41.41 2.37
C SER A 841 3.69 41.29 3.73
N LEU A 842 3.32 40.32 4.57
CA LEU A 842 3.99 40.06 5.84
C LEU A 842 5.39 39.45 5.66
N ALA A 843 5.68 38.83 4.50
CA ALA A 843 6.97 38.25 4.15
C ALA A 843 8.05 39.30 3.83
N THR A 844 8.25 40.27 4.72
CA THR A 844 9.15 41.42 4.56
C THR A 844 10.64 41.08 4.61
N SER A 845 10.98 39.87 5.06
CA SER A 845 12.33 39.30 5.08
C SER A 845 12.25 37.77 5.12
N ASP A 846 13.36 37.08 4.91
CA ASP A 846 13.39 35.61 5.02
C ASP A 846 13.01 35.12 6.43
N ARG A 847 13.15 35.95 7.46
CA ARG A 847 12.69 35.62 8.83
C ARG A 847 11.17 35.55 8.96
N HIS A 848 10.45 36.14 8.00
CA HIS A 848 9.00 36.21 7.94
C HIS A 848 8.45 35.36 6.80
N ALA A 849 9.17 34.32 6.38
CA ALA A 849 8.67 33.36 5.41
C ALA A 849 7.32 32.77 5.87
N ILE A 850 6.43 32.54 4.91
CA ILE A 850 5.07 32.03 5.14
C ILE A 850 4.94 30.69 4.43
N THR A 851 4.64 29.64 5.17
CA THR A 851 4.45 28.30 4.61
C THR A 851 2.97 28.00 4.50
N PHE A 852 2.49 27.76 3.28
CA PHE A 852 1.11 27.40 2.96
C PHE A 852 1.01 25.89 2.79
N THR A 853 -0.04 25.26 3.30
CA THR A 853 -0.31 23.82 3.16
C THR A 853 -1.79 23.57 2.88
N CYS A 854 -2.12 22.74 1.89
CA CYS A 854 -3.45 22.15 1.77
C CYS A 854 -3.52 20.92 2.69
N VAL A 855 -4.41 20.93 3.67
CA VAL A 855 -4.62 19.83 4.60
C VAL A 855 -5.98 19.18 4.36
N PRO A 856 -6.25 17.96 4.87
CA PRO A 856 -7.56 17.34 4.74
C PRO A 856 -8.69 18.26 5.21
N VAL A 857 -9.81 18.26 4.48
CA VAL A 857 -10.99 19.06 4.83
C VAL A 857 -11.45 18.75 6.25
N GLY A 858 -11.76 19.80 7.02
CA GLY A 858 -12.16 19.70 8.42
C GLY A 858 -11.00 19.67 9.42
N THR A 859 -9.75 19.57 8.96
CA THR A 859 -8.56 19.56 9.85
C THR A 859 -7.84 20.90 9.92
N GLY A 860 -8.18 21.85 9.04
CA GLY A 860 -7.52 23.15 8.93
C GLY A 860 -7.60 23.97 10.20
N TYR A 861 -8.73 23.97 10.90
CA TYR A 861 -8.89 24.72 12.15
C TYR A 861 -7.90 24.22 13.21
N ARG A 862 -7.84 22.90 13.42
CA ARG A 862 -6.90 22.29 14.37
C ARG A 862 -5.45 22.57 13.97
N ILE A 863 -5.13 22.53 12.69
CA ILE A 863 -3.74 22.71 12.24
C ILE A 863 -3.30 24.19 12.31
N ALA A 864 -4.20 25.12 11.99
CA ALA A 864 -3.88 26.54 11.91
C ALA A 864 -4.15 27.32 13.20
N ILE A 865 -5.29 27.11 13.84
CA ILE A 865 -5.88 28.06 14.81
C ILE A 865 -5.77 27.59 16.24
N ASP A 866 -6.13 26.34 16.50
CA ASP A 866 -6.23 25.77 17.85
C ASP A 866 -5.65 24.36 17.78
N ARG A 867 -4.36 24.27 18.05
CA ARG A 867 -3.61 23.02 17.87
C ARG A 867 -4.14 21.95 18.79
N ASN A 868 -4.36 22.27 20.06
CA ASN A 868 -4.74 21.33 21.11
C ASN A 868 -6.25 21.01 21.14
N ALA A 869 -7.05 21.75 20.35
CA ALA A 869 -8.51 21.63 20.26
C ALA A 869 -9.23 21.85 21.60
N ASP A 870 -8.67 22.71 22.47
CA ASP A 870 -9.27 23.06 23.78
C ASP A 870 -10.33 24.17 23.69
N GLY A 871 -10.56 24.72 22.49
CA GLY A 871 -11.52 25.77 22.22
C GLY A 871 -10.94 27.19 22.33
N VAL A 872 -9.66 27.33 22.67
CA VAL A 872 -8.93 28.61 22.71
C VAL A 872 -7.88 28.62 21.60
N ALA A 873 -7.91 29.66 20.76
CA ALA A 873 -6.92 29.77 19.69
C ALA A 873 -5.48 29.94 20.25
N ASP A 874 -4.50 29.31 19.60
CA ASP A 874 -3.08 29.26 20.02
C ASP A 874 -2.50 30.66 20.30
N GLY A 875 -2.90 31.66 19.51
CA GLY A 875 -2.45 33.03 19.66
C GLY A 875 -3.03 33.76 20.88
N ASP A 876 -4.15 33.26 21.41
CA ASP A 876 -4.95 33.86 22.49
C ASP A 876 -4.80 33.16 23.85
N GLU A 877 -4.24 31.94 23.91
CA GLU A 877 -4.03 31.15 25.15
C GLU A 877 -3.37 31.93 26.31
N ARG A 878 -2.48 32.88 26.01
CA ARG A 878 -1.79 33.70 27.06
C ARG A 878 -2.63 34.84 27.64
N PHE A 879 -3.80 35.14 27.07
CA PHE A 879 -4.75 36.09 27.67
C PHE A 879 -5.76 35.40 28.61
N GLY A 880 -5.94 34.08 28.47
CA GLY A 880 -6.83 33.26 29.32
C GLY A 880 -6.25 32.90 30.69
N SER A 881 -4.94 32.65 30.79
CA SER A 881 -4.29 32.22 32.04
C SER A 881 -4.05 33.35 33.07
N ARG A 882 -4.58 34.55 32.86
CA ARG A 882 -4.62 35.63 33.85
C ARG A 882 -5.98 35.77 34.55
N TRP A 883 -6.97 34.93 34.21
CA TRP A 883 -8.34 34.99 34.78
C TRP A 883 -8.92 33.62 35.19
N GLN A 884 -8.06 32.63 35.40
CA GLN A 884 -8.33 31.44 36.23
C GLN A 884 -7.23 31.37 37.30
#